data_AF-A0A6I3F8T8-F1
#
_entry.id   AF-A0A6I3F8T8-F1
#
_cell.length_a   1.000
_cell.length_b   1.000
_cell.length_c   1.000
_cell.angle_alpha   90.00
_cell.angle_beta   90.00
_cell.angle_gamma   90.00
#
_symmetry.space_group_name_H-M   'P 1'
#
loop_
_entity.id
_entity.type
_entity.pdbx_description
1 polymer ?
#
loop_
_entity_poly.entity_id
_entity_poly.type
_entity_poly.pdbx_seq_one_letter_code
_entity_poly.pdbx_strand_id
1 'polypeptide(L)'
;MPSDGDSAPIALLNDLAPSATASDLVVPLDAGWSLMNPTIASVEGGFKLIARSINWVNDGGHYRVVDSDGVFRTRNFLLDADDRMTIVDSTEMSPMIPVGAPVFPSHVVGLEDCRLIRIEDAWYAVGAVRDRSPDRTTQMALVRIDGANFGELITLPSPRPGHYEKNWMPFEHEGALHFVYSCAPTVILRCDPVTGSLVTISTEPGPGDSTNLRMRGGSQGVDVGDGWLFVVHELTHVDSAPRYEHRFIHLDRSFVIDAVSPPFHFEERAIEFCAGLALSGTDLLVTYGVADRRAGAIRVALAEVLAMLEPTGLKVVRPTDATPEEIDPQRFFELLRLVAEPEALARVPVTFGAPTAGPPQPRRTLTVAMATYDDFDGVYFTVQALRLFHADVLDRISILVLDNNPSGLAAPALKSLESNSPEMRYVPCGEIRGTSVRDLLFKYATSDWVMVVDSHVLLPAGVLSRLLDYIDANPDSDDLLQGPAMWDSLNGNVATHFEPGWSAGMYGSWASDERGVDPDSEPFDIPMQGLGCFVARRESWLGFNPRFTGFGGEEGYIHEKYRNAGRRTLCLPFLRWVHRFDRPLGTRYVNRWEDRIANYLRGWREVGLDEDEMLEHFRSLVGATPTDGVVARLAAEEQSPFAHFDAIFCINLDERTDRWSAIQRQFGLLGITERVQRLSAVRTEHNHHIGCALSHRRAIELAHLQGLGNVLVLEDDVQFLYDTQRYLPASITELAAQEWDLLYLGGHRWDTRRGATSPHEHLEVPESITTTHAIAYNSTMFERLLGTLPESLEEMHIWQEKFGAIDQYLLAELPNLRTFVTVPAVATQGSIIAQEDPLFADRYMP
;
A
#
# COMPACT_ATOMS: atom_id res chain seq x y z
N MET A 1 -3.40 -44.11 -17.12
CA MET A 1 -4.36 -45.10 -16.62
C MET A 1 -3.65 -46.07 -15.68
N PRO A 2 -3.52 -45.75 -14.39
CA PRO A 2 -3.69 -46.72 -13.33
C PRO A 2 -5.20 -46.92 -13.09
N SER A 3 -5.54 -48.17 -12.79
CA SER A 3 -6.87 -48.74 -12.61
C SER A 3 -7.70 -48.08 -11.53
N ASP A 4 -9.00 -47.94 -11.82
CA ASP A 4 -10.10 -47.80 -10.87
C ASP A 4 -9.92 -48.77 -9.70
N GLY A 5 -9.45 -48.26 -8.58
CA GLY A 5 -9.66 -48.89 -7.28
C GLY A 5 -10.99 -48.39 -6.77
N ASP A 6 -11.95 -49.30 -6.57
CA ASP A 6 -13.17 -49.09 -5.80
C ASP A 6 -12.81 -48.46 -4.45
N SER A 7 -12.76 -47.13 -4.37
CA SER A 7 -12.80 -46.42 -3.11
C SER A 7 -14.20 -46.63 -2.55
N ALA A 8 -14.30 -47.20 -1.35
CA ALA A 8 -15.55 -47.29 -0.63
C ALA A 8 -16.29 -45.94 -0.71
N PRO A 9 -17.60 -45.92 -0.95
CA PRO A 9 -18.31 -44.66 -1.14
C PRO A 9 -18.17 -43.78 0.09
N ILE A 10 -17.88 -42.49 -0.13
CA ILE A 10 -17.84 -41.46 0.91
C ILE A 10 -19.15 -41.52 1.71
N ALA A 11 -19.01 -41.53 3.04
CA ALA A 11 -20.11 -41.68 3.98
C ALA A 11 -21.03 -40.44 3.96
N LEU A 12 -22.30 -40.62 4.31
CA LEU A 12 -23.16 -39.49 4.64
C LEU A 12 -22.84 -39.01 6.06
N LEU A 13 -23.11 -37.74 6.36
CA LEU A 13 -22.83 -37.19 7.70
C LEU A 13 -23.59 -37.96 8.79
N ASN A 14 -24.79 -38.45 8.50
CA ASN A 14 -25.58 -39.29 9.44
C ASN A 14 -24.97 -40.69 9.67
N ASP A 15 -24.13 -41.19 8.78
CA ASP A 15 -23.38 -42.43 8.98
C ASP A 15 -22.22 -42.22 9.96
N LEU A 16 -21.64 -41.00 9.99
CA LEU A 16 -20.54 -40.62 10.90
C LEU A 16 -21.03 -40.07 12.23
N ALA A 17 -22.16 -39.36 12.23
CA ALA A 17 -22.81 -38.75 13.39
C ALA A 17 -24.31 -39.08 13.38
N PRO A 18 -24.74 -40.15 14.07
CA PRO A 18 -26.13 -40.60 14.09
C PRO A 18 -27.15 -39.57 14.59
N SER A 19 -26.72 -38.52 15.29
CA SER A 19 -27.58 -37.40 15.69
C SER A 19 -27.95 -36.45 14.54
N ALA A 20 -27.29 -36.57 13.38
CA ALA A 20 -27.51 -35.68 12.25
C ALA A 20 -28.95 -35.77 11.69
N THR A 21 -29.66 -34.65 11.69
CA THR A 21 -31.03 -34.53 11.20
C THR A 21 -31.14 -33.39 10.19
N ALA A 22 -31.55 -33.71 8.96
CA ALA A 22 -31.71 -32.74 7.88
C ALA A 22 -33.12 -32.13 7.86
N SER A 23 -33.20 -30.89 7.39
CA SER A 23 -34.43 -30.12 7.17
C SER A 23 -34.27 -29.25 5.93
N ASP A 24 -35.34 -29.10 5.14
CA ASP A 24 -35.34 -28.21 3.98
C ASP A 24 -35.68 -26.77 4.40
N LEU A 25 -34.98 -25.80 3.81
CA LEU A 25 -35.27 -24.38 3.97
C LEU A 25 -36.17 -23.94 2.81
N VAL A 26 -37.43 -23.62 3.12
CA VAL A 26 -38.45 -23.28 2.11
C VAL A 26 -38.79 -21.80 2.18
N VAL A 27 -38.57 -21.09 1.08
CA VAL A 27 -38.94 -19.68 0.89
C VAL A 27 -39.79 -19.55 -0.38
N PRO A 28 -40.91 -18.80 -0.38
CA PRO A 28 -41.66 -18.54 -1.59
C PRO A 28 -40.83 -17.74 -2.61
N LEU A 29 -40.63 -18.28 -3.82
CA LEU A 29 -39.85 -17.65 -4.89
C LEU A 29 -40.66 -17.53 -6.19
N ASP A 30 -40.22 -16.61 -7.06
CA ASP A 30 -40.74 -16.47 -8.42
C ASP A 30 -40.50 -17.76 -9.24
N ALA A 31 -41.38 -18.03 -10.21
CA ALA A 31 -41.21 -19.17 -11.11
C ALA A 31 -39.87 -19.08 -11.87
N GLY A 32 -39.07 -20.16 -11.83
CA GLY A 32 -37.76 -20.23 -12.46
C GLY A 32 -36.58 -19.81 -11.59
N TRP A 33 -36.83 -19.44 -10.33
CA TRP A 33 -35.80 -19.16 -9.32
C TRP A 33 -35.65 -20.32 -8.33
N SER A 34 -34.42 -20.58 -7.89
CA SER A 34 -34.11 -21.64 -6.91
C SER A 34 -33.31 -21.07 -5.74
N LEU A 35 -33.57 -21.56 -4.53
CA LEU A 35 -32.83 -21.19 -3.31
C LEU A 35 -31.61 -22.12 -3.15
N MET A 36 -30.45 -21.57 -2.80
CA MET A 36 -29.22 -22.31 -2.59
C MET A 36 -28.23 -21.59 -1.66
N ASN A 37 -27.16 -22.30 -1.28
CA ASN A 37 -26.03 -21.82 -0.48
C ASN A 37 -26.41 -20.90 0.69
N PRO A 38 -27.35 -21.31 1.56
CA PRO A 38 -27.67 -20.58 2.78
C PRO A 38 -26.47 -20.51 3.72
N THR A 39 -26.32 -19.35 4.36
CA THR A 39 -25.45 -19.15 5.52
C THR A 39 -26.30 -18.84 6.75
N ILE A 40 -25.80 -19.15 7.94
CA ILE A 40 -26.56 -19.12 9.20
C ILE A 40 -25.74 -18.51 10.33
N ALA A 41 -26.37 -17.80 11.26
CA ALA A 41 -25.78 -17.41 12.53
C ALA A 41 -26.82 -17.51 13.65
N SER A 42 -26.38 -17.89 14.83
CA SER A 42 -27.25 -17.98 16.02
C SER A 42 -27.63 -16.60 16.53
N VAL A 43 -28.89 -16.44 16.92
CA VAL A 43 -29.43 -15.26 17.61
C VAL A 43 -30.25 -15.69 18.82
N GLU A 44 -30.67 -14.73 19.65
CA GLU A 44 -31.58 -15.05 20.76
C GLU A 44 -32.91 -15.58 20.21
N GLY A 45 -33.27 -16.82 20.59
CA GLY A 45 -34.55 -17.45 20.23
C GLY A 45 -34.63 -18.04 18.81
N GLY A 46 -33.51 -18.17 18.09
CA GLY A 46 -33.49 -18.83 16.78
C GLY A 46 -32.23 -18.54 15.97
N PHE A 47 -32.41 -18.38 14.66
CA PHE A 47 -31.32 -18.20 13.71
C PHE A 47 -31.60 -17.10 12.70
N LYS A 48 -30.55 -16.39 12.30
CA LYS A 48 -30.54 -15.47 11.17
C LYS A 48 -29.80 -16.11 10.02
N LEU A 49 -30.35 -16.02 8.80
CA LEU A 49 -29.75 -16.61 7.61
C LEU A 49 -29.69 -15.61 6.46
N ILE A 50 -28.74 -15.83 5.55
CA ILE A 50 -28.80 -15.29 4.20
C ILE A 50 -28.85 -16.46 3.23
N ALA A 51 -29.88 -16.49 2.40
CA ALA A 51 -30.01 -17.52 1.38
C ALA A 51 -29.97 -16.91 -0.01
N ARG A 52 -29.14 -17.50 -0.87
CA ARG A 52 -28.96 -17.07 -2.25
C ARG A 52 -30.09 -17.62 -3.11
N SER A 53 -30.61 -16.82 -4.03
CA SER A 53 -31.53 -17.26 -5.06
C SER A 53 -31.01 -16.93 -6.45
N ILE A 54 -31.16 -17.87 -7.38
CA ILE A 54 -30.54 -17.85 -8.70
C ILE A 54 -31.57 -18.09 -9.83
N ASN A 55 -31.29 -17.56 -11.02
CA ASN A 55 -32.16 -17.61 -12.20
C ASN A 55 -31.71 -18.62 -13.29
N TRP A 56 -31.00 -19.68 -12.91
CA TRP A 56 -30.54 -20.71 -13.87
C TRP A 56 -30.75 -22.13 -13.34
N VAL A 57 -30.69 -23.08 -14.25
CA VAL A 57 -30.73 -24.51 -13.94
C VAL A 57 -29.38 -25.13 -14.29
N ASN A 58 -28.81 -25.89 -13.36
CA ASN A 58 -27.66 -26.76 -13.58
C ASN A 58 -28.15 -28.16 -13.98
N ASP A 59 -27.75 -28.64 -15.15
CA ASP A 59 -28.01 -30.01 -15.63
C ASP A 59 -26.66 -30.70 -15.93
N GLY A 60 -26.13 -31.42 -14.94
CA GLY A 60 -24.86 -32.16 -15.07
C GLY A 60 -23.63 -31.27 -15.35
N GLY A 61 -23.61 -30.03 -14.85
CA GLY A 61 -22.54 -29.06 -15.08
C GLY A 61 -22.80 -28.09 -16.25
N HIS A 62 -23.92 -28.26 -16.97
CA HIS A 62 -24.37 -27.31 -17.98
C HIS A 62 -25.39 -26.33 -17.39
N TYR A 63 -25.06 -25.04 -17.42
CA TYR A 63 -25.90 -23.98 -16.87
C TYR A 63 -26.77 -23.32 -17.94
N ARG A 64 -28.09 -23.29 -17.71
CA ARG A 64 -29.06 -22.62 -18.60
C ARG A 64 -29.80 -21.52 -17.84
N VAL A 65 -29.59 -20.27 -18.24
CA VAL A 65 -30.28 -19.09 -17.71
C VAL A 65 -31.76 -19.12 -18.12
N VAL A 66 -32.66 -18.83 -17.18
CA VAL A 66 -34.12 -18.81 -17.36
C VAL A 66 -34.63 -17.37 -17.64
N ASP A 67 -33.72 -16.41 -17.65
CA ASP A 67 -33.96 -14.99 -17.95
C ASP A 67 -33.79 -14.66 -19.45
N SER A 68 -34.52 -13.64 -19.90
CA SER A 68 -34.63 -13.23 -21.31
C SER A 68 -33.38 -12.55 -21.88
N ASP A 69 -32.50 -12.02 -21.03
CA ASP A 69 -31.28 -11.30 -21.43
C ASP A 69 -29.98 -12.13 -21.24
N GLY A 70 -30.09 -13.38 -20.76
CA GLY A 70 -28.97 -14.31 -20.64
C GLY A 70 -27.95 -14.00 -19.55
N VAL A 71 -28.28 -13.15 -18.56
CA VAL A 71 -27.38 -12.81 -17.44
C VAL A 71 -27.67 -13.67 -16.21
N PHE A 72 -26.60 -14.18 -15.57
CA PHE A 72 -26.66 -14.92 -14.31
C PHE A 72 -26.83 -13.94 -13.16
N ARG A 73 -28.00 -13.95 -12.51
CA ARG A 73 -28.35 -13.03 -11.43
C ARG A 73 -28.41 -13.71 -10.09
N THR A 74 -27.87 -13.04 -9.09
CA THR A 74 -27.97 -13.44 -7.70
C THR A 74 -28.88 -12.47 -6.96
N ARG A 75 -29.94 -13.00 -6.34
CA ARG A 75 -30.72 -12.33 -5.28
C ARG A 75 -30.32 -12.95 -3.95
N ASN A 76 -30.29 -12.17 -2.89
CA ASN A 76 -30.05 -12.67 -1.54
C ASN A 76 -31.28 -12.38 -0.68
N PHE A 77 -31.68 -13.30 0.18
CA PHE A 77 -32.81 -13.15 1.09
C PHE A 77 -32.29 -13.23 2.52
N LEU A 78 -32.64 -12.25 3.34
CA LEU A 78 -32.48 -12.33 4.78
C LEU A 78 -33.66 -13.15 5.34
N LEU A 79 -33.35 -14.22 6.06
CA LEU A 79 -34.35 -15.09 6.67
C LEU A 79 -34.16 -15.10 8.18
N ASP A 80 -35.26 -15.12 8.91
CA ASP A 80 -35.29 -15.47 10.32
C ASP A 80 -35.94 -16.84 10.47
N ALA A 81 -35.32 -17.71 11.26
CA ALA A 81 -35.79 -19.07 11.51
C ALA A 81 -35.91 -19.35 13.01
N ASP A 82 -36.88 -20.17 13.39
CA ASP A 82 -37.02 -20.64 14.77
C ASP A 82 -36.01 -21.75 15.11
N ASP A 83 -36.00 -22.19 16.37
CA ASP A 83 -35.15 -23.28 16.85
C ASP A 83 -35.38 -24.62 16.12
N ARG A 84 -36.41 -24.76 15.29
CA ARG A 84 -36.67 -25.96 14.47
C ARG A 84 -36.27 -25.77 13.01
N MET A 85 -35.56 -24.69 12.69
CA MET A 85 -35.21 -24.29 11.33
C MET A 85 -36.44 -23.99 10.45
N THR A 86 -37.60 -23.67 11.05
CA THR A 86 -38.76 -23.19 10.30
C THR A 86 -38.57 -21.71 10.01
N ILE A 87 -38.61 -21.32 8.73
CA ILE A 87 -38.53 -19.91 8.32
C ILE A 87 -39.79 -19.17 8.80
N VAL A 88 -39.60 -18.16 9.64
CA VAL A 88 -40.67 -17.32 10.22
C VAL A 88 -40.78 -15.97 9.54
N ASP A 89 -39.70 -15.46 8.97
CA ASP A 89 -39.68 -14.25 8.13
C ASP A 89 -38.70 -14.41 6.96
N SER A 90 -39.02 -13.79 5.83
CA SER A 90 -38.16 -13.77 4.65
C SER A 90 -38.29 -12.45 3.91
N THR A 91 -37.18 -11.72 3.80
CA THR A 91 -37.13 -10.43 3.10
C THR A 91 -35.99 -10.43 2.08
N GLU A 92 -36.29 -10.08 0.83
CA GLU A 92 -35.25 -9.91 -0.20
C GLU A 92 -34.32 -8.74 0.16
N MET A 93 -33.02 -8.97 0.06
CA MET A 93 -32.01 -7.98 0.41
C MET A 93 -31.87 -6.93 -0.70
N SER A 94 -31.81 -5.66 -0.29
CA SER A 94 -31.74 -4.51 -1.19
C SER A 94 -30.52 -3.62 -0.89
N PRO A 95 -29.93 -2.97 -1.92
CA PRO A 95 -30.14 -3.24 -3.33
C PRO A 95 -29.57 -4.62 -3.72
N MET A 96 -30.18 -5.29 -4.71
CA MET A 96 -29.73 -6.60 -5.22
C MET A 96 -28.23 -6.59 -5.63
N ILE A 97 -27.76 -5.45 -6.11
CA ILE A 97 -26.34 -5.18 -6.33
C ILE A 97 -25.93 -4.13 -5.30
N PRO A 98 -25.19 -4.52 -4.25
CA PRO A 98 -24.71 -3.60 -3.24
C PRO A 98 -23.92 -2.43 -3.86
N VAL A 99 -24.17 -1.22 -3.36
CA VAL A 99 -23.47 0.00 -3.76
C VAL A 99 -22.05 -0.03 -3.18
N GLY A 100 -21.07 0.52 -3.89
CA GLY A 100 -19.68 0.56 -3.43
C GLY A 100 -18.72 0.66 -4.62
N ALA A 101 -17.69 -0.19 -4.63
CA ALA A 101 -16.67 -0.23 -5.69
C ALA A 101 -17.26 -0.25 -7.12
N PRO A 102 -16.54 0.29 -8.14
CA PRO A 102 -17.03 0.41 -9.50
C PRO A 102 -17.56 -0.90 -10.07
N VAL A 103 -18.72 -0.83 -10.73
CA VAL A 103 -19.35 -1.98 -11.37
C VAL A 103 -18.89 -2.08 -12.82
N PHE A 104 -18.37 -3.24 -13.22
CA PHE A 104 -17.97 -3.54 -14.59
C PHE A 104 -18.93 -4.56 -15.24
N PRO A 105 -19.13 -4.52 -16.58
CA PRO A 105 -19.96 -5.50 -17.26
C PRO A 105 -19.49 -6.94 -17.04
N SER A 106 -20.32 -7.72 -16.37
CA SER A 106 -20.10 -9.13 -16.05
C SER A 106 -21.34 -9.95 -16.41
N HIS A 107 -21.14 -11.19 -16.83
CA HIS A 107 -22.24 -12.14 -17.02
C HIS A 107 -22.78 -12.70 -15.69
N VAL A 108 -22.08 -12.47 -14.58
CA VAL A 108 -22.45 -12.86 -13.22
C VAL A 108 -22.51 -11.61 -12.36
N VAL A 109 -23.68 -11.34 -11.77
CA VAL A 109 -23.96 -10.09 -11.06
C VAL A 109 -24.61 -10.37 -9.70
N GLY A 110 -24.19 -9.61 -8.68
CA GLY A 110 -24.62 -9.75 -7.29
C GLY A 110 -23.59 -10.46 -6.40
N LEU A 111 -23.82 -10.42 -5.09
CA LEU A 111 -22.94 -11.02 -4.08
C LEU A 111 -23.21 -12.53 -3.97
N GLU A 112 -22.23 -13.34 -4.33
CA GLU A 112 -22.32 -14.80 -4.37
C GLU A 112 -21.85 -15.44 -3.06
N ASP A 113 -22.49 -16.54 -2.66
CA ASP A 113 -22.01 -17.48 -1.62
C ASP A 113 -21.59 -16.78 -0.32
N CYS A 114 -22.52 -16.01 0.24
CA CYS A 114 -22.29 -15.23 1.46
C CYS A 114 -21.95 -16.13 2.66
N ARG A 115 -21.07 -15.65 3.54
CA ARG A 115 -20.88 -16.12 4.91
C ARG A 115 -21.31 -15.02 5.86
N LEU A 116 -22.32 -15.28 6.68
CA LEU A 116 -22.85 -14.35 7.67
C LEU A 116 -22.01 -14.42 8.93
N ILE A 117 -21.57 -13.28 9.43
CA ILE A 117 -20.79 -13.18 10.66
C ILE A 117 -21.20 -11.94 11.46
N ARG A 118 -21.19 -12.08 12.78
CA ARG A 118 -21.39 -10.96 13.70
C ARG A 118 -20.05 -10.57 14.31
N ILE A 119 -19.71 -9.29 14.24
CA ILE A 119 -18.53 -8.71 14.88
C ILE A 119 -19.04 -7.65 15.82
N GLU A 120 -18.80 -7.84 17.12
CA GLU A 120 -19.40 -7.04 18.19
C GLU A 120 -20.93 -6.97 18.01
N ASP A 121 -21.47 -5.77 17.79
CA ASP A 121 -22.90 -5.51 17.62
C ASP A 121 -23.35 -5.40 16.15
N ALA A 122 -22.44 -5.56 15.20
CA ALA A 122 -22.71 -5.38 13.77
C ALA A 122 -22.73 -6.70 12.98
N TRP A 123 -23.65 -6.79 12.02
CA TRP A 123 -23.75 -7.92 11.10
C TRP A 123 -23.01 -7.63 9.80
N TYR A 124 -22.32 -8.65 9.31
CA TYR A 124 -21.59 -8.60 8.06
C TYR A 124 -21.86 -9.85 7.22
N ALA A 125 -21.86 -9.70 5.90
CA ALA A 125 -21.75 -10.82 4.98
C ALA A 125 -20.48 -10.71 4.16
N VAL A 126 -19.81 -11.85 3.97
CA VAL A 126 -18.63 -11.98 3.13
C VAL A 126 -18.96 -12.89 1.97
N GLY A 127 -18.85 -12.40 0.73
CA GLY A 127 -19.19 -13.17 -0.47
C GLY A 127 -18.27 -12.87 -1.63
N ALA A 128 -18.44 -13.57 -2.74
CA ALA A 128 -17.67 -13.37 -3.95
C ALA A 128 -18.40 -12.44 -4.94
N VAL A 129 -17.64 -11.62 -5.66
CA VAL A 129 -18.14 -10.75 -6.73
C VAL A 129 -17.27 -10.88 -7.98
N ARG A 130 -17.87 -10.65 -9.15
CA ARG A 130 -17.18 -10.71 -10.47
C ARG A 130 -17.30 -9.44 -11.29
N ASP A 131 -18.12 -8.51 -10.81
CA ASP A 131 -18.47 -7.25 -11.44
C ASP A 131 -17.73 -6.08 -10.78
N ARG A 132 -16.65 -6.31 -10.02
CA ARG A 132 -15.86 -5.28 -9.32
C ARG A 132 -14.42 -5.14 -9.83
N SER A 133 -14.03 -5.91 -10.85
CA SER A 133 -12.74 -5.81 -11.52
C SER A 133 -12.89 -5.65 -13.05
N PRO A 134 -12.09 -4.79 -13.71
CA PRO A 134 -12.13 -4.63 -15.17
C PRO A 134 -11.85 -5.91 -15.96
N ASP A 135 -10.99 -6.79 -15.44
CA ASP A 135 -10.60 -8.06 -16.03
C ASP A 135 -11.56 -9.22 -15.67
N ARG A 136 -12.60 -8.94 -14.88
CA ARG A 136 -13.62 -9.89 -14.41
C ARG A 136 -13.07 -11.01 -13.53
N THR A 137 -11.90 -10.81 -12.91
CA THR A 137 -11.41 -11.70 -11.84
C THR A 137 -12.39 -11.73 -10.68
N THR A 138 -12.59 -12.91 -10.09
CA THR A 138 -13.41 -13.00 -8.89
C THR A 138 -12.66 -12.41 -7.70
N GLN A 139 -13.32 -11.53 -6.95
CA GLN A 139 -12.81 -10.94 -5.72
C GLN A 139 -13.72 -11.32 -4.55
N MET A 140 -13.16 -11.33 -3.34
CA MET A 140 -13.96 -11.36 -2.12
C MET A 140 -14.46 -9.95 -1.79
N ALA A 141 -15.66 -9.87 -1.23
CA ALA A 141 -16.30 -8.63 -0.84
C ALA A 141 -16.92 -8.77 0.55
N LEU A 142 -16.85 -7.70 1.32
CA LEU A 142 -17.45 -7.52 2.62
C LEU A 142 -18.57 -6.49 2.51
N VAL A 143 -19.73 -6.81 3.06
CA VAL A 143 -20.86 -5.87 3.20
C VAL A 143 -21.32 -5.87 4.65
N ARG A 144 -21.53 -4.69 5.22
CA ARG A 144 -22.29 -4.54 6.45
C ARG A 144 -23.78 -4.75 6.16
N ILE A 145 -24.51 -5.35 7.09
CA ILE A 145 -25.93 -5.63 6.97
C ILE A 145 -26.69 -4.88 8.06
N ASP A 146 -27.75 -4.19 7.66
CA ASP A 146 -28.71 -3.56 8.56
C ASP A 146 -30.14 -3.91 8.13
N GLY A 147 -30.77 -4.84 8.85
CA GLY A 147 -31.97 -5.52 8.40
C GLY A 147 -31.75 -6.18 7.03
N ALA A 148 -32.74 -6.10 6.14
CA ALA A 148 -32.61 -6.60 4.77
C ALA A 148 -31.90 -5.62 3.82
N ASN A 149 -31.06 -4.73 4.33
CA ASN A 149 -30.28 -3.81 3.51
C ASN A 149 -28.80 -4.18 3.52
N PHE A 150 -28.21 -4.31 2.32
CA PHE A 150 -26.78 -4.28 2.17
C PHE A 150 -26.29 -2.82 2.30
N GLY A 151 -25.35 -2.61 3.20
CA GLY A 151 -24.58 -1.37 3.26
C GLY A 151 -23.60 -1.28 2.09
N GLU A 152 -22.60 -0.42 2.25
CA GLU A 152 -21.53 -0.29 1.27
C GLU A 152 -20.74 -1.60 1.13
N LEU A 153 -20.47 -1.99 -0.12
CA LEU A 153 -19.66 -3.13 -0.48
C LEU A 153 -18.20 -2.72 -0.63
N ILE A 154 -17.38 -3.35 0.20
CA ILE A 154 -15.94 -3.20 0.22
C ILE A 154 -15.32 -4.42 -0.43
N THR A 155 -14.57 -4.23 -1.52
CA THR A 155 -13.77 -5.30 -2.12
C THR A 155 -12.54 -5.56 -1.26
N LEU A 156 -12.36 -6.81 -0.85
CA LEU A 156 -11.21 -7.22 -0.06
C LEU A 156 -10.03 -7.47 -1.01
N PRO A 157 -8.87 -6.81 -0.82
CA PRO A 157 -7.73 -6.96 -1.71
C PRO A 157 -7.17 -8.37 -1.64
N SER A 158 -6.92 -8.98 -2.79
CA SER A 158 -6.28 -10.30 -2.83
C SER A 158 -4.85 -10.22 -2.25
N PRO A 159 -4.47 -11.09 -1.30
CA PRO A 159 -3.07 -11.24 -0.88
C PRO A 159 -2.15 -11.75 -2.00
N ARG A 160 -2.69 -12.21 -3.13
CA ARG A 160 -1.98 -12.73 -4.30
C ARG A 160 -2.51 -12.10 -5.59
N PRO A 161 -1.93 -10.97 -6.04
CA PRO A 161 -2.44 -10.23 -7.20
C PRO A 161 -2.73 -11.12 -8.42
N GLY A 162 -3.92 -10.98 -9.00
CA GLY A 162 -4.36 -11.74 -10.20
C GLY A 162 -4.96 -13.12 -9.93
N HIS A 163 -5.08 -13.56 -8.68
CA HIS A 163 -5.74 -14.82 -8.34
C HIS A 163 -7.27 -14.69 -8.29
N TYR A 164 -7.97 -15.78 -8.62
CA TYR A 164 -9.41 -15.91 -8.41
C TYR A 164 -9.68 -16.11 -6.91
N GLU A 165 -10.21 -15.07 -6.26
CA GLU A 165 -10.52 -15.11 -4.84
C GLU A 165 -11.95 -15.58 -4.61
N LYS A 166 -12.08 -16.70 -3.90
CA LYS A 166 -13.34 -17.30 -3.42
C LYS A 166 -13.05 -18.02 -2.11
N ASN A 167 -14.11 -18.33 -1.36
CA ASN A 167 -14.06 -19.31 -0.27
C ASN A 167 -13.17 -18.95 0.93
N TRP A 168 -13.03 -17.66 1.25
CA TRP A 168 -12.42 -17.25 2.52
C TRP A 168 -13.38 -17.54 3.66
N MET A 169 -12.88 -18.10 4.77
CA MET A 169 -13.71 -18.47 5.92
C MET A 169 -13.60 -17.40 7.02
N PRO A 170 -14.62 -16.55 7.22
CA PRO A 170 -14.57 -15.54 8.27
C PRO A 170 -14.73 -16.18 9.65
N PHE A 171 -14.10 -15.62 10.67
CA PHE A 171 -14.36 -15.96 12.07
C PHE A 171 -14.10 -14.75 12.96
N GLU A 172 -14.72 -14.73 14.13
CA GLU A 172 -14.54 -13.68 15.13
C GLU A 172 -13.49 -14.13 16.14
N HIS A 173 -12.54 -13.24 16.43
CA HIS A 173 -11.55 -13.42 17.47
C HIS A 173 -11.22 -12.07 18.10
N GLU A 174 -11.39 -11.97 19.41
CA GLU A 174 -11.10 -10.77 20.22
C GLU A 174 -11.81 -9.49 19.73
N GLY A 175 -13.09 -9.63 19.34
CA GLY A 175 -13.92 -8.54 18.82
C GLY A 175 -13.61 -8.16 17.38
N ALA A 176 -12.69 -8.86 16.69
CA ALA A 176 -12.26 -8.51 15.35
C ALA A 176 -12.56 -9.60 14.31
N LEU A 177 -12.79 -9.14 13.07
CA LEU A 177 -13.00 -10.00 11.92
C LEU A 177 -11.68 -10.60 11.44
N HIS A 178 -11.64 -11.92 11.36
CA HIS A 178 -10.52 -12.66 10.81
C HIS A 178 -10.98 -13.55 9.67
N PHE A 179 -10.03 -13.99 8.85
CA PHE A 179 -10.23 -14.94 7.77
C PHE A 179 -9.21 -16.04 7.83
N VAL A 180 -9.64 -17.29 7.72
CA VAL A 180 -8.79 -18.34 7.15
C VAL A 180 -8.77 -18.10 5.64
N TYR A 181 -7.67 -17.51 5.15
CA TYR A 181 -7.47 -17.20 3.73
C TYR A 181 -7.11 -18.45 2.92
N SER A 182 -6.26 -19.30 3.50
CA SER A 182 -5.84 -20.57 2.91
C SER A 182 -5.69 -21.61 4.01
N CYS A 183 -5.97 -22.87 3.68
CA CYS A 183 -5.77 -24.01 4.60
C CYS A 183 -4.39 -24.68 4.41
N ALA A 184 -3.68 -24.43 3.30
CA ALA A 184 -2.36 -25.01 3.03
C ALA A 184 -1.51 -24.07 2.14
N PRO A 185 -0.53 -23.34 2.72
CA PRO A 185 -0.31 -23.17 4.16
C PRO A 185 -1.55 -22.56 4.86
N THR A 186 -1.69 -22.78 6.16
CA THR A 186 -2.76 -22.14 6.95
C THR A 186 -2.44 -20.67 7.11
N VAL A 187 -3.14 -19.79 6.40
CA VAL A 187 -2.91 -18.35 6.43
C VAL A 187 -4.09 -17.66 7.07
N ILE A 188 -3.85 -16.93 8.16
CA ILE A 188 -4.87 -16.14 8.83
C ILE A 188 -4.67 -14.66 8.53
N LEU A 189 -5.76 -14.01 8.11
CA LEU A 189 -5.81 -12.57 7.92
C LEU A 189 -6.70 -11.95 8.98
N ARG A 190 -6.30 -10.79 9.54
CA ARG A 190 -7.19 -9.89 10.26
C ARG A 190 -7.70 -8.82 9.30
N CYS A 191 -8.99 -8.52 9.39
CA CYS A 191 -9.67 -7.56 8.54
C CYS A 191 -10.19 -6.39 9.37
N ASP A 192 -9.94 -5.17 8.90
CA ASP A 192 -10.71 -4.01 9.34
C ASP A 192 -12.01 -3.95 8.52
N PRO A 193 -13.18 -4.16 9.14
CA PRO A 193 -14.44 -4.20 8.41
C PRO A 193 -14.90 -2.84 7.89
N VAL A 194 -14.29 -1.72 8.31
CA VAL A 194 -14.63 -0.36 7.84
C VAL A 194 -13.90 -0.05 6.53
N THR A 195 -12.63 -0.44 6.44
CA THR A 195 -11.77 -0.12 5.27
C THR A 195 -11.56 -1.29 4.32
N GLY A 196 -11.79 -2.52 4.77
CA GLY A 196 -11.43 -3.75 4.05
C GLY A 196 -9.94 -4.07 4.07
N SER A 197 -9.16 -3.36 4.87
CA SER A 197 -7.71 -3.59 5.01
C SER A 197 -7.44 -4.95 5.64
N LEU A 198 -6.46 -5.68 5.10
CA LEU A 198 -6.09 -7.02 5.54
C LEU A 198 -4.65 -7.03 6.04
N VAL A 199 -4.42 -7.70 7.16
CA VAL A 199 -3.08 -7.98 7.69
C VAL A 199 -2.95 -9.48 7.91
N THR A 200 -1.88 -10.09 7.40
CA THR A 200 -1.57 -11.48 7.74
C THR A 200 -1.08 -11.54 9.19
N ILE A 201 -1.81 -12.27 10.03
CA ILE A 201 -1.45 -12.43 11.45
C ILE A 201 -0.77 -13.76 11.73
N SER A 202 -0.97 -14.75 10.87
CA SER A 202 -0.31 -16.06 11.00
C SER A 202 -0.15 -16.74 9.65
N THR A 203 0.92 -17.52 9.52
CA THR A 203 1.19 -18.42 8.38
C THR A 203 1.84 -19.68 8.92
N GLU A 204 1.02 -20.72 9.08
CA GLU A 204 1.41 -22.01 9.65
C GLU A 204 1.38 -23.11 8.58
N PRO A 205 2.08 -24.24 8.81
CA PRO A 205 1.90 -25.43 7.99
C PRO A 205 0.42 -25.83 7.92
N GLY A 206 -0.02 -26.30 6.75
CA GLY A 206 -1.40 -26.73 6.54
C GLY A 206 -1.53 -28.23 6.27
N PRO A 207 -2.71 -28.83 6.47
CA PRO A 207 -2.97 -30.27 6.28
C PRO A 207 -2.83 -30.79 4.83
N GLY A 208 -2.21 -30.04 3.91
CA GLY A 208 -2.02 -30.39 2.49
C GLY A 208 -0.56 -30.52 2.01
N ASP A 209 0.44 -30.11 2.80
CA ASP A 209 1.85 -30.10 2.35
C ASP A 209 2.45 -31.51 2.16
N SER A 210 1.82 -32.54 2.72
CA SER A 210 2.28 -33.94 2.65
C SER A 210 1.25 -34.95 2.12
N THR A 211 -0.01 -34.55 1.89
CA THR A 211 -1.15 -35.46 1.66
C THR A 211 -1.96 -35.18 0.38
N ASN A 212 -1.58 -34.21 -0.45
CA ASN A 212 -2.30 -33.77 -1.67
C ASN A 212 -3.73 -33.23 -1.47
N LEU A 213 -4.17 -33.00 -0.22
CA LEU A 213 -5.51 -32.47 0.07
C LEU A 213 -5.64 -31.00 -0.37
N ARG A 214 -6.63 -30.67 -1.21
CA ARG A 214 -6.89 -29.31 -1.71
C ARG A 214 -8.14 -28.69 -1.08
N MET A 215 -8.09 -28.48 0.24
CA MET A 215 -9.21 -27.94 1.01
C MET A 215 -9.50 -26.47 0.65
N ARG A 216 -10.78 -26.15 0.46
CA ARG A 216 -11.30 -24.79 0.24
C ARG A 216 -12.36 -24.48 1.28
N GLY A 217 -12.49 -23.21 1.66
CA GLY A 217 -13.44 -22.80 2.69
C GLY A 217 -14.91 -22.96 2.29
N GLY A 218 -15.70 -23.50 3.21
CA GLY A 218 -17.16 -23.58 3.10
C GLY A 218 -17.83 -22.52 3.96
N SER A 219 -17.83 -22.73 5.28
CA SER A 219 -18.53 -21.91 6.26
C SER A 219 -17.69 -20.79 6.88
N GLN A 220 -18.33 -19.90 7.65
CA GLN A 220 -17.67 -19.17 8.73
C GLN A 220 -17.25 -20.11 9.89
N GLY A 221 -16.38 -19.62 10.76
CA GLY A 221 -15.91 -20.30 11.95
C GLY A 221 -16.83 -20.10 13.15
N VAL A 222 -17.03 -21.16 13.92
CA VAL A 222 -17.74 -21.11 15.21
C VAL A 222 -16.79 -21.43 16.35
N ASP A 223 -16.79 -20.59 17.38
CA ASP A 223 -15.99 -20.80 18.57
C ASP A 223 -16.55 -22.00 19.37
N VAL A 224 -15.67 -22.97 19.69
CA VAL A 224 -16.01 -24.17 20.47
C VAL A 224 -15.24 -24.26 21.78
N GLY A 225 -14.58 -23.18 22.20
CA GLY A 225 -13.84 -23.06 23.46
C GLY A 225 -12.33 -23.12 23.29
N ASP A 226 -11.79 -24.21 22.75
CA ASP A 226 -10.35 -24.44 22.51
C ASP A 226 -9.89 -24.08 21.09
N GLY A 227 -10.79 -23.58 20.27
CA GLY A 227 -10.53 -23.15 18.91
C GLY A 227 -11.80 -22.82 18.17
N TRP A 228 -11.74 -22.91 16.85
CA TRP A 228 -12.87 -22.70 15.96
C TRP A 228 -13.09 -23.91 15.07
N LEU A 229 -14.35 -24.29 14.87
CA LEU A 229 -14.74 -25.27 13.86
C LEU A 229 -15.14 -24.57 12.56
N PHE A 230 -14.75 -25.18 11.45
CA PHE A 230 -15.18 -24.79 10.10
C PHE A 230 -15.59 -26.03 9.31
N VAL A 231 -16.39 -25.81 8.26
CA VAL A 231 -16.60 -26.80 7.20
C VAL A 231 -15.81 -26.37 5.97
N VAL A 232 -14.97 -27.26 5.46
CA VAL A 232 -14.25 -27.12 4.19
C VAL A 232 -14.77 -28.10 3.16
N HIS A 233 -14.44 -27.88 1.89
CA HIS A 233 -14.75 -28.81 0.81
C HIS A 233 -13.56 -29.03 -0.13
N GLU A 234 -13.58 -30.15 -0.84
CA GLU A 234 -12.68 -30.48 -1.94
C GLU A 234 -13.49 -30.91 -3.17
N LEU A 235 -13.02 -30.52 -4.36
CA LEU A 235 -13.65 -30.91 -5.62
C LEU A 235 -13.09 -32.26 -6.10
N THR A 236 -13.91 -33.30 -6.06
CA THR A 236 -13.58 -34.61 -6.62
C THR A 236 -14.43 -34.87 -7.87
N HIS A 237 -13.97 -35.79 -8.73
CA HIS A 237 -14.69 -36.18 -9.95
C HIS A 237 -14.96 -37.68 -9.88
N VAL A 238 -16.23 -38.07 -9.86
CA VAL A 238 -16.68 -39.47 -9.92
C VAL A 238 -17.49 -39.64 -11.19
N ASP A 239 -17.12 -40.59 -12.04
CA ASP A 239 -17.75 -40.81 -13.36
C ASP A 239 -17.81 -39.55 -14.24
N SER A 240 -16.80 -38.69 -14.16
CA SER A 240 -16.71 -37.38 -14.83
C SER A 240 -17.69 -36.31 -14.35
N ALA A 241 -18.48 -36.56 -13.30
CA ALA A 241 -19.33 -35.56 -12.66
C ALA A 241 -18.62 -34.92 -11.45
N PRO A 242 -18.64 -33.58 -11.31
CA PRO A 242 -18.05 -32.90 -10.16
C PRO A 242 -18.86 -33.17 -8.89
N ARG A 243 -18.16 -33.41 -7.78
CA ARG A 243 -18.73 -33.58 -6.43
C ARG A 243 -17.89 -32.83 -5.41
N TYR A 244 -18.56 -32.33 -4.37
CA TYR A 244 -17.87 -31.72 -3.23
C TYR A 244 -17.89 -32.67 -2.05
N GLU A 245 -16.69 -33.03 -1.59
CA GLU A 245 -16.48 -33.79 -0.36
C GLU A 245 -16.21 -32.81 0.77
N HIS A 246 -16.96 -32.92 1.86
CA HIS A 246 -16.88 -31.99 2.99
C HIS A 246 -16.08 -32.58 4.14
N ARG A 247 -15.47 -31.71 4.94
CA ARG A 247 -14.80 -32.06 6.19
C ARG A 247 -15.04 -30.98 7.23
N PHE A 248 -15.12 -31.38 8.50
CA PHE A 248 -14.91 -30.47 9.60
C PHE A 248 -13.41 -30.28 9.80
N ILE A 249 -12.99 -29.05 10.05
CA ILE A 249 -11.63 -28.74 10.52
C ILE A 249 -11.72 -28.01 11.84
N HIS A 250 -10.77 -28.27 12.73
CA HIS A 250 -10.54 -27.50 13.93
C HIS A 250 -9.29 -26.64 13.72
N LEU A 251 -9.44 -25.34 13.98
CA LEU A 251 -8.36 -24.37 14.04
C LEU A 251 -8.14 -24.04 15.51
N ASP A 252 -6.99 -24.40 16.05
CA ASP A 252 -6.66 -24.11 17.45
C ASP A 252 -6.47 -22.61 17.70
N ARG A 253 -6.37 -22.22 18.97
CA ARG A 253 -6.08 -20.81 19.35
C ARG A 253 -4.70 -20.31 18.91
N SER A 254 -3.82 -21.18 18.42
CA SER A 254 -2.52 -20.80 17.84
C SER A 254 -2.58 -20.66 16.31
N PHE A 255 -3.78 -20.71 15.72
CA PHE A 255 -4.02 -20.62 14.28
C PHE A 255 -3.47 -21.80 13.45
N VAL A 256 -3.32 -22.97 14.07
CA VAL A 256 -2.97 -24.22 13.39
C VAL A 256 -4.22 -25.05 13.15
N ILE A 257 -4.38 -25.60 11.95
CA ILE A 257 -5.41 -26.62 11.70
C ILE A 257 -4.92 -27.95 12.30
N ASP A 258 -5.25 -28.19 13.56
CA ASP A 258 -4.73 -29.28 14.37
C ASP A 258 -5.55 -30.56 14.25
N ALA A 259 -6.79 -30.50 13.77
CA ALA A 259 -7.61 -31.68 13.51
C ALA A 259 -8.55 -31.55 12.29
N VAL A 260 -8.84 -32.68 11.64
CA VAL A 260 -9.68 -32.79 10.44
C VAL A 260 -10.54 -34.05 10.51
N SER A 261 -11.83 -33.99 10.13
CA SER A 261 -12.70 -35.17 10.08
C SER A 261 -12.45 -36.03 8.82
N PRO A 262 -12.93 -37.29 8.80
CA PRO A 262 -13.15 -38.03 7.55
C PRO A 262 -14.03 -37.25 6.55
N PRO A 263 -13.91 -37.52 5.24
CA PRO A 263 -14.74 -36.85 4.23
C PRO A 263 -16.18 -37.34 4.32
N PHE A 264 -17.15 -36.46 4.06
CA PHE A 264 -18.57 -36.80 4.04
C PHE A 264 -19.36 -36.01 2.98
N HIS A 265 -20.54 -36.52 2.65
CA HIS A 265 -21.63 -35.78 2.02
C HIS A 265 -22.72 -35.49 3.06
N PHE A 266 -23.50 -34.43 2.88
CA PHE A 266 -24.57 -34.07 3.80
C PHE A 266 -25.76 -35.01 3.68
N GLU A 267 -26.34 -35.12 2.48
CA GLU A 267 -27.56 -35.91 2.24
C GLU A 267 -27.45 -36.82 1.03
N GLU A 268 -26.91 -36.30 -0.08
CA GLU A 268 -26.86 -37.03 -1.35
C GLU A 268 -25.53 -36.81 -2.07
N ARG A 269 -25.20 -37.74 -2.96
CA ARG A 269 -23.94 -37.72 -3.71
C ARG A 269 -24.04 -36.82 -4.95
N ALA A 270 -24.43 -35.57 -4.73
CA ALA A 270 -24.57 -34.51 -5.73
C ALA A 270 -23.55 -33.38 -5.48
N ILE A 271 -23.67 -32.27 -6.20
CA ILE A 271 -22.97 -31.02 -5.85
C ILE A 271 -23.66 -30.45 -4.62
N GLU A 272 -23.01 -30.55 -3.47
CA GLU A 272 -23.45 -29.92 -2.22
C GLU A 272 -22.47 -28.80 -1.86
N PHE A 273 -22.95 -27.64 -1.39
CA PHE A 273 -22.06 -26.54 -1.00
C PHE A 273 -22.46 -25.95 0.34
N CYS A 274 -21.60 -26.12 1.34
CA CYS A 274 -21.77 -25.52 2.66
C CYS A 274 -21.36 -24.04 2.65
N ALA A 275 -22.25 -23.16 3.13
CA ALA A 275 -21.97 -21.73 3.29
C ALA A 275 -22.22 -21.22 4.71
N GLY A 276 -22.70 -22.05 5.64
CA GLY A 276 -22.91 -21.61 7.03
C GLY A 276 -22.80 -22.71 8.07
N LEU A 277 -22.29 -22.30 9.23
CA LEU A 277 -22.13 -23.10 10.43
C LEU A 277 -22.49 -22.25 11.66
N ALA A 278 -23.35 -22.75 12.54
CA ALA A 278 -23.76 -22.05 13.76
C ALA A 278 -23.79 -23.01 14.95
N LEU A 279 -23.44 -22.51 16.13
CA LEU A 279 -23.53 -23.26 17.39
C LEU A 279 -24.82 -22.89 18.11
N SER A 280 -25.62 -23.88 18.50
CA SER A 280 -26.86 -23.70 19.27
C SER A 280 -26.88 -24.67 20.45
N GLY A 281 -26.51 -24.17 21.63
CA GLY A 281 -26.35 -25.01 22.82
C GLY A 281 -25.29 -26.09 22.61
N THR A 282 -25.70 -27.35 22.58
CA THR A 282 -24.82 -28.53 22.38
C THR A 282 -24.81 -29.04 20.94
N ASP A 283 -25.50 -28.36 20.03
CA ASP A 283 -25.67 -28.79 18.65
C ASP A 283 -25.02 -27.80 17.69
N LEU A 284 -24.49 -28.33 16.59
CA LEU A 284 -24.06 -27.57 15.42
C LEU A 284 -25.16 -27.61 14.35
N LEU A 285 -25.40 -26.46 13.74
CA LEU A 285 -26.27 -26.28 12.58
C LEU A 285 -25.42 -25.98 11.36
N VAL A 286 -25.49 -26.84 10.35
CA VAL A 286 -24.78 -26.68 9.08
C VAL A 286 -25.80 -26.38 7.99
N THR A 287 -25.54 -25.36 7.17
CA THR A 287 -26.44 -24.94 6.08
C THR A 287 -25.74 -25.07 4.73
N TYR A 288 -26.43 -25.67 3.77
CA TYR A 288 -25.85 -26.08 2.50
C TYR A 288 -26.85 -26.03 1.34
N GLY A 289 -26.35 -25.79 0.14
CA GLY A 289 -27.11 -25.94 -1.10
C GLY A 289 -26.92 -27.34 -1.69
N VAL A 290 -27.93 -27.83 -2.43
CA VAL A 290 -27.85 -29.12 -3.13
C VAL A 290 -28.28 -28.95 -4.59
N ALA A 291 -27.38 -29.35 -5.49
CA ALA A 291 -27.52 -29.33 -6.95
C ALA A 291 -27.98 -27.99 -7.53
N ASP A 292 -27.67 -26.87 -6.86
CA ASP A 292 -28.13 -25.51 -7.20
C ASP A 292 -29.67 -25.38 -7.30
N ARG A 293 -30.43 -26.25 -6.59
CA ARG A 293 -31.90 -26.34 -6.71
C ARG A 293 -32.63 -26.24 -5.38
N ARG A 294 -31.98 -26.63 -4.29
CA ARG A 294 -32.54 -26.57 -2.94
C ARG A 294 -31.50 -26.10 -1.93
N ALA A 295 -32.01 -25.59 -0.82
CA ALA A 295 -31.25 -25.19 0.35
C ALA A 295 -31.72 -26.04 1.55
N GLY A 296 -30.77 -26.57 2.31
CA GLY A 296 -31.04 -27.41 3.48
C GLY A 296 -30.24 -26.95 4.71
N ALA A 297 -30.65 -27.47 5.85
CA ALA A 297 -29.95 -27.35 7.12
C ALA A 297 -29.87 -28.72 7.81
N ILE A 298 -28.70 -29.07 8.34
CA ILE A 298 -28.49 -30.25 9.19
C ILE A 298 -28.17 -29.80 10.60
N ARG A 299 -28.86 -30.38 11.58
CA ARG A 299 -28.50 -30.31 12.99
C ARG A 299 -27.75 -31.57 13.39
N VAL A 300 -26.61 -31.43 14.06
CA VAL A 300 -25.77 -32.53 14.55
C VAL A 300 -25.20 -32.19 15.93
N ALA A 301 -25.09 -33.16 16.83
CA ALA A 301 -24.51 -32.93 18.15
C ALA A 301 -23.03 -32.54 18.03
N LEU A 302 -22.62 -31.45 18.70
CA LEU A 302 -21.22 -30.98 18.70
C LEU A 302 -20.27 -32.09 19.19
N ALA A 303 -20.69 -32.86 20.20
CA ALA A 303 -19.89 -33.94 20.76
C ALA A 303 -19.56 -35.05 19.74
N GLU A 304 -20.47 -35.37 18.81
CA GLU A 304 -20.20 -36.36 17.76
C GLU A 304 -19.24 -35.82 16.71
N VAL A 305 -19.36 -34.52 16.36
CA VAL A 305 -18.44 -33.85 15.44
C VAL A 305 -17.03 -33.76 16.04
N LEU A 306 -16.90 -33.38 17.30
CA LEU A 306 -15.59 -33.35 17.97
C LEU A 306 -14.98 -34.76 18.08
N ALA A 307 -15.79 -35.79 18.31
CA ALA A 307 -15.32 -37.17 18.44
C ALA A 307 -14.79 -37.78 17.14
N MET A 308 -15.18 -37.26 15.96
CA MET A 308 -14.70 -37.74 14.66
C MET A 308 -13.49 -36.96 14.12
N LEU A 309 -13.05 -35.89 14.80
CA LEU A 309 -11.87 -35.14 14.38
C LEU A 309 -10.59 -35.94 14.64
N GLU A 310 -9.78 -36.11 13.60
CA GLU A 310 -8.49 -36.79 13.68
C GLU A 310 -7.35 -35.75 13.71
N PRO A 311 -6.38 -35.86 14.63
CA PRO A 311 -5.26 -34.92 14.71
C PRO A 311 -4.42 -34.91 13.43
N THR A 312 -4.06 -33.72 12.96
CA THR A 312 -3.17 -33.54 11.79
C THR A 312 -1.70 -33.77 12.13
N GLY A 313 -1.34 -33.68 13.41
CA GLY A 313 0.04 -33.74 13.89
C GLY A 313 0.85 -32.48 13.58
N LEU A 314 0.22 -31.44 13.02
CA LEU A 314 0.83 -30.14 12.76
C LEU A 314 1.09 -29.43 14.09
N LYS A 315 2.18 -28.68 14.14
CA LYS A 315 2.56 -27.85 15.28
C LYS A 315 2.98 -26.49 14.75
N VAL A 316 2.80 -25.46 15.56
CA VAL A 316 3.39 -24.14 15.31
C VAL A 316 4.90 -24.35 15.13
N VAL A 317 5.43 -23.96 13.97
CA VAL A 317 6.87 -24.06 13.73
C VAL A 317 7.53 -22.90 14.44
N ARG A 318 8.11 -23.16 15.61
CA ARG A 318 8.88 -22.15 16.34
C ARG A 318 10.35 -22.30 15.97
N PRO A 319 11.13 -21.21 15.86
CA PRO A 319 12.57 -21.27 15.56
C PRO A 319 13.39 -22.14 16.52
N THR A 320 12.81 -22.54 17.66
CA THR A 320 13.39 -23.31 18.76
C THR A 320 13.22 -24.83 18.65
N ASP A 321 12.62 -25.38 17.59
CA ASP A 321 12.46 -26.85 17.45
C ASP A 321 13.76 -27.58 17.02
N ALA A 322 14.91 -26.88 17.04
CA ALA A 322 16.25 -27.46 16.95
C ALA A 322 16.67 -28.13 18.28
N THR A 323 17.38 -29.24 18.20
CA THR A 323 17.61 -30.19 19.31
C THR A 323 18.52 -29.71 20.47
N PRO A 324 18.41 -30.32 21.67
CA PRO A 324 18.60 -29.68 22.99
C PRO A 324 20.01 -29.52 23.57
N GLU A 325 21.09 -29.53 22.79
CA GLU A 325 22.45 -29.44 23.36
C GLU A 325 22.93 -28.01 23.66
N GLU A 326 22.15 -26.96 23.34
CA GLU A 326 22.67 -25.59 23.27
C GLU A 326 21.88 -24.49 24.02
N ILE A 327 21.08 -24.79 25.05
CA ILE A 327 20.34 -23.72 25.76
C ILE A 327 20.65 -23.66 27.26
N ASP A 328 21.23 -22.52 27.65
CA ASP A 328 21.56 -22.10 29.01
C ASP A 328 20.27 -21.86 29.85
N PRO A 329 20.05 -22.64 30.94
CA PRO A 329 18.87 -22.54 31.78
C PRO A 329 18.66 -21.17 32.44
N GLN A 330 19.70 -20.37 32.64
CA GLN A 330 19.55 -19.05 33.26
C GLN A 330 18.91 -18.04 32.31
N ARG A 331 19.24 -18.10 31.02
CA ARG A 331 18.69 -17.20 29.99
C ARG A 331 17.22 -17.48 29.70
N PHE A 332 16.78 -18.73 29.89
CA PHE A 332 15.39 -19.15 29.77
C PHE A 332 14.47 -18.54 30.86
N PHE A 333 14.95 -18.45 32.11
CA PHE A 333 14.17 -17.86 33.20
C PHE A 333 14.15 -16.32 33.19
N GLU A 334 15.14 -15.66 32.59
CA GLU A 334 15.11 -14.20 32.36
C GLU A 334 14.09 -13.80 31.29
N LEU A 335 13.94 -14.59 30.23
CA LEU A 335 12.92 -14.38 29.19
C LEU A 335 11.48 -14.60 29.71
N LEU A 336 11.27 -15.57 30.61
CA LEU A 336 9.96 -15.82 31.24
C LEU A 336 9.46 -14.66 32.12
N ARG A 337 10.34 -13.78 32.60
CA ARG A 337 9.96 -12.59 33.36
C ARG A 337 9.57 -11.40 32.48
N LEU A 338 10.06 -11.34 31.24
CA LEU A 338 9.70 -10.30 30.27
C LEU A 338 8.37 -10.56 29.56
N VAL A 339 7.92 -11.83 29.51
CA VAL A 339 6.62 -12.25 28.92
C VAL A 339 5.45 -12.09 29.91
N ALA A 340 5.70 -11.65 31.15
CA ALA A 340 4.73 -11.73 32.24
C ALA A 340 3.66 -10.63 32.32
N GLU A 341 3.59 -9.66 31.38
CA GLU A 341 2.45 -8.72 31.32
C GLU A 341 1.94 -8.47 29.87
N PRO A 342 1.15 -9.41 29.31
CA PRO A 342 0.55 -9.30 27.98
C PRO A 342 -0.56 -8.23 27.87
N GLU A 343 -1.15 -7.83 28.99
CA GLU A 343 -2.28 -6.89 29.05
C GLU A 343 -1.90 -5.45 28.64
N ALA A 344 -0.60 -5.14 28.57
CA ALA A 344 -0.11 -3.83 28.14
C ALA A 344 0.04 -3.68 26.62
N LEU A 345 0.12 -4.78 25.84
CA LEU A 345 0.17 -4.71 24.37
C LEU A 345 -1.21 -4.52 23.72
N ALA A 346 -2.28 -4.87 24.43
CA ALA A 346 -3.67 -4.79 23.96
C ALA A 346 -4.28 -3.37 23.95
N ARG A 347 -3.48 -2.33 24.22
CA ARG A 347 -3.95 -0.92 24.23
C ARG A 347 -3.33 -0.05 23.15
N VAL A 348 -2.64 -0.64 22.18
CA VAL A 348 -2.01 0.10 21.09
C VAL A 348 -2.98 0.16 19.89
N PRO A 349 -3.44 1.34 19.47
CA PRO A 349 -4.32 1.50 18.32
C PRO A 349 -3.70 0.91 17.05
N VAL A 350 -4.53 0.22 16.25
CA VAL A 350 -4.15 -0.46 14.99
C VAL A 350 -4.16 0.51 13.79
N THR A 351 -4.45 1.79 14.05
CA THR A 351 -4.04 2.93 13.23
C THR A 351 -3.49 3.99 14.17
N PHE A 352 -2.17 4.07 14.29
CA PHE A 352 -1.64 5.42 14.40
C PHE A 352 -1.79 5.98 12.98
N GLY A 353 -2.37 7.17 12.81
CA GLY A 353 -2.07 7.92 11.59
C GLY A 353 -0.55 7.92 11.35
N ALA A 354 -0.11 8.07 10.09
CA ALA A 354 1.32 8.05 9.73
C ALA A 354 2.16 8.66 10.87
N PRO A 355 3.05 7.87 11.52
CA PRO A 355 3.64 8.30 12.78
C PRO A 355 4.32 9.65 12.60
N THR A 356 4.15 10.58 13.53
CA THR A 356 4.72 11.92 13.38
C THR A 356 6.24 11.88 13.50
N ALA A 357 6.89 12.84 12.83
CA ALA A 357 8.32 13.03 12.96
C ALA A 357 8.72 13.22 14.43
N GLY A 358 9.84 12.63 14.81
CA GLY A 358 10.47 12.90 16.10
C GLY A 358 11.06 14.31 16.17
N PRO A 359 11.34 14.78 17.39
CA PRO A 359 11.94 16.09 17.59
C PRO A 359 13.30 16.19 16.89
N PRO A 360 13.69 17.37 16.39
CA PRO A 360 15.03 17.59 15.86
C PRO A 360 16.11 17.22 16.88
N GLN A 361 17.10 16.45 16.44
CA GLN A 361 18.26 16.07 17.25
C GLN A 361 19.22 17.26 17.40
N PRO A 362 19.92 17.40 18.55
CA PRO A 362 20.89 18.47 18.73
C PRO A 362 21.96 18.39 17.65
N ARG A 363 22.52 19.54 17.27
CA ARG A 363 23.62 19.59 16.31
C ARG A 363 24.84 18.83 16.86
N ARG A 364 25.32 17.86 16.09
CA ARG A 364 26.52 17.06 16.37
C ARG A 364 27.52 17.21 15.22
N THR A 365 28.65 16.49 15.28
CA THR A 365 29.64 16.50 14.19
C THR A 365 29.08 15.76 12.97
N LEU A 366 28.50 14.57 13.18
CA LEU A 366 28.05 13.66 12.12
C LEU A 366 26.60 13.19 12.36
N THR A 367 25.78 13.22 11.33
CA THR A 367 24.51 12.47 11.31
C THR A 367 24.69 11.19 10.50
N VAL A 368 24.51 10.03 11.13
CA VAL A 368 24.40 8.74 10.42
C VAL A 368 22.93 8.57 10.03
N ALA A 369 22.65 8.67 8.74
CA ALA A 369 21.32 8.76 8.19
C ALA A 369 21.00 7.55 7.31
N MET A 370 19.76 7.06 7.36
CA MET A 370 19.29 5.97 6.49
C MET A 370 17.85 6.23 6.05
N ALA A 371 17.56 5.88 4.80
CA ALA A 371 16.19 5.76 4.31
C ALA A 371 15.81 4.27 4.32
N THR A 372 14.59 3.95 4.74
CA THR A 372 14.06 2.58 4.81
C THR A 372 12.72 2.47 4.12
N TYR A 373 12.39 1.29 3.59
CA TYR A 373 11.08 0.96 3.03
C TYR A 373 10.71 -0.45 3.51
N ASP A 374 9.83 -0.55 4.51
CA ASP A 374 9.38 -1.81 5.12
C ASP A 374 10.51 -2.77 5.55
N ASP A 375 11.65 -2.24 6.03
CA ASP A 375 12.80 -3.01 6.51
C ASP A 375 13.14 -2.65 7.96
N PHE A 376 12.24 -3.01 8.89
CA PHE A 376 12.44 -2.80 10.32
C PHE A 376 13.67 -3.54 10.84
N ASP A 377 13.85 -4.82 10.46
CA ASP A 377 14.95 -5.64 10.98
C ASP A 377 16.31 -5.08 10.57
N GLY A 378 16.44 -4.62 9.31
CA GLY A 378 17.64 -3.91 8.88
C GLY A 378 17.92 -2.72 9.77
N VAL A 379 16.95 -1.80 9.90
CA VAL A 379 17.12 -0.58 10.72
C VAL A 379 17.49 -0.94 12.15
N TYR A 380 16.79 -1.90 12.75
CA TYR A 380 17.04 -2.34 14.11
C TYR A 380 18.49 -2.81 14.29
N PHE A 381 18.98 -3.71 13.43
CA PHE A 381 20.35 -4.21 13.54
C PHE A 381 21.39 -3.13 13.27
N THR A 382 21.17 -2.26 12.28
CA THR A 382 22.07 -1.14 11.97
C THR A 382 22.16 -0.18 13.17
N VAL A 383 21.03 0.27 13.70
CA VAL A 383 20.98 1.21 14.84
C VAL A 383 21.60 0.58 16.09
N GLN A 384 21.29 -0.67 16.40
CA GLN A 384 21.85 -1.33 17.58
C GLN A 384 23.35 -1.62 17.42
N ALA A 385 23.83 -1.95 16.22
CA ALA A 385 25.26 -2.09 15.95
C ALA A 385 26.01 -0.77 16.13
N LEU A 386 25.44 0.37 15.69
CA LEU A 386 26.00 1.70 15.96
C LEU A 386 26.14 1.92 17.48
N ARG A 387 25.08 1.63 18.24
CA ARG A 387 25.06 1.85 19.70
C ARG A 387 25.99 0.91 20.47
N LEU A 388 26.16 -0.33 20.01
CA LEU A 388 26.98 -1.33 20.68
C LEU A 388 28.47 -1.23 20.31
N PHE A 389 28.79 -1.00 19.03
CA PHE A 389 30.16 -1.07 18.52
C PHE A 389 30.86 0.28 18.41
N HIS A 390 30.12 1.38 18.55
CA HIS A 390 30.62 2.76 18.46
C HIS A 390 30.11 3.61 19.63
N ALA A 391 29.94 2.98 20.80
CA ALA A 391 29.45 3.62 22.03
C ALA A 391 30.33 4.79 22.49
N ASP A 392 31.62 4.78 22.14
CA ASP A 392 32.63 5.77 22.46
C ASP A 392 32.44 7.11 21.73
N VAL A 393 31.63 7.15 20.67
CA VAL A 393 31.39 8.36 19.86
C VAL A 393 29.91 8.74 19.75
N LEU A 394 29.02 8.11 20.51
CA LEU A 394 27.57 8.41 20.48
C LEU A 394 27.25 9.87 20.84
N ASP A 395 28.08 10.51 21.64
CA ASP A 395 27.95 11.94 21.98
C ASP A 395 28.39 12.88 20.84
N ARG A 396 29.06 12.36 19.80
CA ARG A 396 29.48 13.11 18.62
C ARG A 396 28.62 12.84 17.39
N ILE A 397 27.66 11.92 17.47
CA ILE A 397 26.79 11.55 16.34
C ILE A 397 25.30 11.72 16.65
N SER A 398 24.50 11.82 15.60
CA SER A 398 23.04 11.63 15.63
C SER A 398 22.66 10.55 14.64
N ILE A 399 21.58 9.82 14.92
CA ILE A 399 21.04 8.79 14.03
C ILE A 399 19.74 9.34 13.43
N LEU A 400 19.58 9.26 12.10
CA LEU A 400 18.37 9.68 11.40
C LEU A 400 17.81 8.51 10.60
N VAL A 401 16.54 8.18 10.82
CA VAL A 401 15.81 7.16 10.07
C VAL A 401 14.64 7.82 9.36
N LEU A 402 14.71 7.86 8.04
CA LEU A 402 13.62 8.30 7.17
C LEU A 402 12.83 7.08 6.70
N ASP A 403 11.56 7.01 7.08
CA ASP A 403 10.64 5.95 6.70
C ASP A 403 9.93 6.31 5.40
N ASN A 404 10.31 5.64 4.32
CA ASN A 404 9.77 5.86 2.99
C ASN A 404 8.46 5.10 2.69
N ASN A 405 7.89 4.46 3.71
CA ASN A 405 6.54 3.91 3.69
C ASN A 405 5.86 4.12 5.06
N PRO A 406 5.52 5.36 5.46
CA PRO A 406 5.01 5.66 6.80
C PRO A 406 3.59 5.13 7.06
N SER A 407 2.90 4.63 6.03
CA SER A 407 1.66 3.86 6.12
C SER A 407 1.90 2.34 6.18
N GLY A 408 3.16 1.91 6.07
CA GLY A 408 3.58 0.52 6.03
C GLY A 408 3.61 -0.13 7.41
N LEU A 409 3.71 -1.47 7.42
CA LEU A 409 3.66 -2.27 8.64
C LEU A 409 4.83 -1.97 9.60
N ALA A 410 5.96 -1.53 9.07
CA ALA A 410 7.14 -1.22 9.86
C ALA A 410 7.03 0.11 10.64
N ALA A 411 6.17 1.04 10.19
CA ALA A 411 6.17 2.42 10.66
C ALA A 411 5.96 2.58 12.18
N PRO A 412 4.98 1.90 12.83
CA PRO A 412 4.83 1.99 14.28
C PRO A 412 6.04 1.47 15.06
N ALA A 413 6.66 0.39 14.57
CA ALA A 413 7.84 -0.21 15.21
C ALA A 413 9.07 0.68 15.04
N LEU A 414 9.27 1.28 13.87
CA LEU A 414 10.32 2.28 13.62
C LEU A 414 10.16 3.51 14.52
N LYS A 415 8.94 4.01 14.70
CA LYS A 415 8.66 5.10 15.64
C LYS A 415 8.92 4.69 17.10
N SER A 416 8.55 3.47 17.47
CA SER A 416 8.82 2.94 18.82
C SER A 416 10.32 2.79 19.09
N LEU A 417 11.12 2.46 18.07
CA LEU A 417 12.59 2.33 18.20
C LEU A 417 13.26 3.64 18.60
N GLU A 418 12.77 4.79 18.10
CA GLU A 418 13.21 6.13 18.52
C GLU A 418 13.06 6.31 20.04
N SER A 419 11.97 5.82 20.63
CA SER A 419 11.70 5.97 22.07
C SER A 419 12.74 5.25 22.94
N ASN A 420 13.42 4.25 22.39
CA ASN A 420 14.44 3.45 23.08
C ASN A 420 15.89 3.82 22.67
N SER A 421 16.04 4.82 21.79
CA SER A 421 17.30 5.21 21.18
C SER A 421 17.42 6.74 21.19
N PRO A 422 17.92 7.34 22.29
CA PRO A 422 17.95 8.80 22.46
C PRO A 422 18.65 9.57 21.33
N GLU A 423 19.60 8.93 20.65
CA GLU A 423 20.37 9.48 19.55
C GLU A 423 19.62 9.45 18.21
N MET A 424 18.52 8.69 18.13
CA MET A 424 17.75 8.45 16.91
C MET A 424 16.64 9.48 16.72
N ARG A 425 16.42 9.87 15.47
CA ARG A 425 15.23 10.58 15.00
C ARG A 425 14.51 9.78 13.93
N TYR A 426 13.22 9.57 14.10
CA TYR A 426 12.32 9.03 13.09
C TYR A 426 11.69 10.16 12.27
N VAL A 427 11.66 10.03 10.93
CA VAL A 427 10.99 10.97 10.02
C VAL A 427 10.11 10.20 9.03
N PRO A 428 8.77 10.38 9.02
CA PRO A 428 7.89 9.80 8.01
C PRO A 428 8.05 10.54 6.67
N CYS A 429 8.04 9.81 5.55
CA CYS A 429 8.07 10.39 4.21
C CYS A 429 7.35 9.47 3.20
N GLY A 430 6.07 9.73 2.92
CA GLY A 430 5.26 8.91 2.02
C GLY A 430 5.08 9.51 0.63
N GLU A 431 5.33 10.80 0.49
CA GLU A 431 5.01 11.64 -0.68
C GLU A 431 6.07 11.53 -1.77
N ILE A 432 7.34 11.46 -1.39
CA ILE A 432 8.48 11.27 -2.29
C ILE A 432 8.96 9.84 -2.10
N ARG A 433 8.82 8.98 -3.11
CA ARG A 433 9.19 7.56 -3.03
C ARG A 433 10.30 7.20 -4.02
N GLY A 434 11.21 6.35 -3.56
CA GLY A 434 12.29 5.82 -4.39
C GLY A 434 13.66 6.06 -3.77
N THR A 435 14.70 5.60 -4.45
CA THR A 435 16.07 5.63 -3.94
C THR A 435 16.65 7.04 -3.82
N SER A 436 16.15 8.00 -4.60
CA SER A 436 16.51 9.42 -4.56
C SER A 436 16.03 10.14 -3.29
N VAL A 437 15.13 9.54 -2.50
CA VAL A 437 14.66 10.10 -1.21
C VAL A 437 15.81 10.35 -0.22
N ARG A 438 16.97 9.71 -0.44
CA ARG A 438 18.22 9.97 0.28
C ARG A 438 18.65 11.44 0.23
N ASP A 439 18.23 12.22 -0.76
CA ASP A 439 18.44 13.66 -0.80
C ASP A 439 17.88 14.38 0.44
N LEU A 440 16.71 13.93 0.92
CA LEU A 440 16.05 14.51 2.09
C LEU A 440 16.81 14.24 3.39
N LEU A 441 17.66 13.20 3.44
CA LEU A 441 18.48 12.92 4.62
C LEU A 441 19.39 14.09 4.95
N PHE A 442 19.94 14.76 3.93
CA PHE A 442 20.76 15.97 4.09
C PHE A 442 19.95 17.18 4.58
N LYS A 443 18.66 17.25 4.22
CA LYS A 443 17.75 18.33 4.64
C LYS A 443 17.31 18.15 6.10
N TYR A 444 17.02 16.93 6.51
CA TYR A 444 16.59 16.61 7.88
C TYR A 444 17.76 16.46 8.87
N ALA A 445 18.98 16.25 8.39
CA ALA A 445 20.17 16.22 9.23
C ALA A 445 20.49 17.60 9.82
N THR A 446 20.82 17.60 11.11
CA THR A 446 21.18 18.81 11.87
C THR A 446 22.70 19.01 11.98
N SER A 447 23.49 17.99 11.68
CA SER A 447 24.95 18.01 11.75
C SER A 447 25.60 18.61 10.50
N ASP A 448 26.88 18.96 10.60
CA ASP A 448 27.65 19.51 9.49
C ASP A 448 28.02 18.46 8.46
N TRP A 449 28.21 17.22 8.91
CA TRP A 449 28.50 16.07 8.07
C TRP A 449 27.36 15.07 8.14
N VAL A 450 27.10 14.39 7.02
CA VAL A 450 26.09 13.33 6.92
C VAL A 450 26.73 12.09 6.32
N MET A 451 26.65 10.98 7.04
CA MET A 451 26.96 9.65 6.53
C MET A 451 25.65 8.97 6.19
N VAL A 452 25.40 8.71 4.92
CA VAL A 452 24.24 7.96 4.46
C VAL A 452 24.60 6.49 4.38
N VAL A 453 23.79 5.64 5.00
CA VAL A 453 23.87 4.18 4.91
C VAL A 453 22.53 3.58 4.50
N ASP A 454 22.56 2.45 3.82
CA ASP A 454 21.35 1.63 3.67
C ASP A 454 20.87 1.11 5.02
N SER A 455 19.57 0.83 5.14
CA SER A 455 18.97 0.42 6.41
C SER A 455 19.55 -0.88 6.96
N HIS A 456 20.22 -1.70 6.16
CA HIS A 456 20.79 -3.00 6.51
C HIS A 456 22.32 -3.04 6.32
N VAL A 457 23.01 -2.05 6.89
CA VAL A 457 24.47 -1.90 6.83
C VAL A 457 25.06 -2.03 8.23
N LEU A 458 26.16 -2.77 8.35
CA LEU A 458 26.91 -2.90 9.60
C LEU A 458 28.32 -2.31 9.43
N LEU A 459 28.73 -1.51 10.42
CA LEU A 459 30.05 -0.88 10.47
C LEU A 459 30.93 -1.59 11.53
N PRO A 460 32.15 -2.05 11.19
CA PRO A 460 33.10 -2.59 12.16
C PRO A 460 33.38 -1.60 13.29
N ALA A 461 33.63 -2.11 14.49
CA ALA A 461 33.93 -1.27 15.67
C ALA A 461 35.08 -0.28 15.40
N GLY A 462 34.93 0.95 15.90
CA GLY A 462 35.95 2.01 15.81
C GLY A 462 36.01 2.76 14.46
N VAL A 463 35.30 2.31 13.43
CA VAL A 463 35.28 3.00 12.11
C VAL A 463 34.73 4.43 12.23
N LEU A 464 33.70 4.66 13.05
CA LEU A 464 33.15 6.01 13.22
C LEU A 464 34.10 6.95 13.98
N SER A 465 34.87 6.46 14.94
CA SER A 465 35.92 7.27 15.58
C SER A 465 36.94 7.74 14.56
N ARG A 466 37.44 6.86 13.69
CA ARG A 466 38.39 7.25 12.63
C ARG A 466 37.77 8.22 11.62
N LEU A 467 36.49 8.05 11.30
CA LEU A 467 35.79 8.99 10.41
C LEU A 467 35.68 10.39 11.04
N LEU A 468 35.36 10.47 12.33
CA LEU A 468 35.31 11.73 13.05
C LEU A 468 36.69 12.41 13.12
N ASP A 469 37.76 11.65 13.36
CA ASP A 469 39.14 12.18 13.31
C ASP A 469 39.49 12.72 11.92
N TYR A 470 39.08 12.02 10.85
CA TYR A 470 39.26 12.49 9.48
C TYR A 470 38.49 13.79 9.21
N ILE A 471 37.24 13.89 9.68
CA ILE A 471 36.41 15.09 9.57
C ILE A 471 37.05 16.27 10.32
N ASP A 472 37.55 16.05 11.53
CA ASP A 472 38.19 17.08 12.34
C ASP A 472 39.49 17.60 11.67
N ALA A 473 40.20 16.72 10.94
CA ALA A 473 41.38 17.08 10.16
C ALA A 473 41.04 17.78 8.82
N ASN A 474 39.84 17.56 8.28
CA ASN A 474 39.41 18.05 6.96
C ASN A 474 38.02 18.75 7.01
N PRO A 475 37.82 19.77 7.86
CA PRO A 475 36.50 20.34 8.11
C PRO A 475 35.88 21.04 6.89
N ASP A 476 36.73 21.50 5.97
CA ASP A 476 36.34 22.23 4.75
C ASP A 476 36.38 21.36 3.49
N SER A 477 36.44 20.04 3.63
CA SER A 477 36.35 19.13 2.49
C SER A 477 34.96 19.18 1.86
N ASP A 478 34.93 19.48 0.57
CA ASP A 478 33.74 19.43 -0.28
C ASP A 478 33.62 18.11 -1.07
N ASP A 479 34.50 17.14 -0.80
CA ASP A 479 34.56 15.86 -1.50
C ASP A 479 33.47 14.89 -1.06
N LEU A 480 33.07 13.99 -1.97
CA LEU A 480 32.24 12.82 -1.65
C LEU A 480 33.13 11.70 -1.14
N LEU A 481 32.90 11.23 0.09
CA LEU A 481 33.75 10.24 0.75
C LEU A 481 33.02 8.90 0.82
N GLN A 482 33.72 7.82 0.53
CA GLN A 482 33.21 6.46 0.57
C GLN A 482 34.30 5.51 1.07
N GLY A 483 33.97 4.24 1.28
CA GLY A 483 34.99 3.27 1.67
C GLY A 483 34.65 1.84 1.24
N PRO A 484 35.58 0.89 1.44
CA PRO A 484 35.45 -0.44 0.84
C PRO A 484 34.28 -1.25 1.41
N ALA A 485 33.45 -1.81 0.53
CA ALA A 485 32.43 -2.78 0.89
C ALA A 485 33.07 -4.14 1.23
N MET A 486 32.62 -4.78 2.29
CA MET A 486 33.03 -6.10 2.71
C MET A 486 31.95 -7.13 2.39
N TRP A 487 32.39 -8.35 2.05
CA TRP A 487 31.49 -9.47 1.77
C TRP A 487 31.16 -10.27 3.04
N ASP A 488 30.03 -10.97 3.03
CA ASP A 488 29.53 -11.76 4.18
C ASP A 488 30.54 -12.80 4.72
N SER A 489 31.48 -13.25 3.87
CA SER A 489 32.56 -14.15 4.29
C SER A 489 33.57 -13.54 5.28
N LEU A 490 33.65 -12.20 5.35
CA LEU A 490 34.56 -11.43 6.19
C LEU A 490 36.03 -11.87 6.12
N ASN A 491 36.46 -12.45 5.01
CA ASN A 491 37.78 -13.04 4.83
C ASN A 491 38.88 -12.01 4.48
N GLY A 492 38.59 -10.72 4.58
CA GLY A 492 39.49 -9.63 4.20
C GLY A 492 39.37 -9.15 2.75
N ASN A 493 38.59 -9.84 1.90
CA ASN A 493 38.29 -9.34 0.56
C ASN A 493 37.32 -8.14 0.64
N VAL A 494 37.66 -7.07 -0.06
CA VAL A 494 36.88 -5.83 -0.11
C VAL A 494 36.69 -5.36 -1.54
N ALA A 495 35.62 -4.60 -1.80
CA ALA A 495 35.39 -3.91 -3.06
C ALA A 495 35.39 -2.39 -2.84
N THR A 496 36.31 -1.70 -3.53
CA THR A 496 36.62 -0.28 -3.28
C THR A 496 35.80 0.67 -4.13
N HIS A 497 35.43 0.26 -5.35
CA HIS A 497 34.78 1.13 -6.33
C HIS A 497 33.99 0.31 -7.35
N PHE A 498 33.27 1.02 -8.22
CA PHE A 498 32.69 0.49 -9.45
C PHE A 498 33.57 0.86 -10.64
N GLU A 499 33.97 -0.14 -11.44
CA GLU A 499 34.49 0.11 -12.78
C GLU A 499 33.33 0.51 -13.71
N PRO A 500 33.49 1.55 -14.54
CA PRO A 500 32.48 1.94 -15.52
C PRO A 500 32.17 0.82 -16.52
N GLY A 501 30.88 0.63 -16.81
CA GLY A 501 30.41 -0.36 -17.79
C GLY A 501 29.01 -0.86 -17.47
N TRP A 502 28.25 -1.22 -18.51
CA TRP A 502 26.87 -1.68 -18.36
C TRP A 502 26.77 -3.19 -18.13
N SER A 503 25.98 -3.59 -17.13
CA SER A 503 25.66 -4.99 -16.88
C SER A 503 24.32 -5.11 -16.15
N ALA A 504 23.48 -6.06 -16.57
CA ALA A 504 22.19 -6.37 -15.93
C ALA A 504 21.29 -5.15 -15.63
N GLY A 505 21.43 -4.06 -16.40
CA GLY A 505 20.65 -2.84 -16.25
C GLY A 505 21.15 -1.91 -15.15
N MET A 506 22.41 -2.01 -14.77
CA MET A 506 23.12 -1.08 -13.89
C MET A 506 24.40 -0.62 -14.57
N TYR A 507 24.78 0.64 -14.35
CA TYR A 507 26.07 1.17 -14.74
C TYR A 507 27.05 1.01 -13.57
N GLY A 508 28.08 0.21 -13.78
CA GLY A 508 29.09 -0.09 -12.78
C GLY A 508 29.15 -1.55 -12.36
N SER A 509 30.37 -2.06 -12.16
CA SER A 509 30.62 -3.35 -11.55
C SER A 509 31.65 -3.26 -10.44
N TRP A 510 31.40 -3.94 -9.31
CA TRP A 510 32.32 -3.98 -8.17
C TRP A 510 33.73 -4.38 -8.58
N ALA A 511 34.70 -3.56 -8.19
CA ALA A 511 36.13 -3.77 -8.38
C ALA A 511 36.92 -3.37 -7.13
N SER A 512 38.19 -3.78 -7.09
CA SER A 512 39.07 -3.62 -5.94
C SER A 512 40.39 -3.00 -6.36
N ASP A 513 40.77 -1.91 -5.70
CA ASP A 513 42.11 -1.32 -5.78
C ASP A 513 42.98 -1.84 -4.62
N GLU A 514 44.23 -2.18 -4.89
CA GLU A 514 45.18 -2.70 -3.90
C GLU A 514 45.37 -1.73 -2.71
N ARG A 515 45.28 -0.41 -2.97
CA ARG A 515 45.37 0.63 -1.93
C ARG A 515 44.23 0.57 -0.91
N GLY A 516 43.10 -0.04 -1.24
CA GLY A 516 41.97 -0.20 -0.32
C GLY A 516 42.05 -1.45 0.57
N VAL A 517 43.01 -2.34 0.34
CA VAL A 517 43.16 -3.61 1.09
C VAL A 517 43.71 -3.38 2.49
N ASP A 518 44.63 -2.44 2.65
CA ASP A 518 45.15 -2.01 3.95
C ASP A 518 44.30 -0.82 4.47
N PRO A 519 43.57 -0.96 5.60
CA PRO A 519 42.74 0.12 6.13
C PRO A 519 43.55 1.36 6.55
N ASP A 520 44.87 1.25 6.71
CA ASP A 520 45.75 2.35 7.11
C ASP A 520 46.38 3.09 5.92
N SER A 521 46.03 2.71 4.69
CA SER A 521 46.45 3.42 3.48
C SER A 521 45.80 4.80 3.33
N GLU A 522 46.50 5.69 2.62
CA GLU A 522 46.01 7.03 2.32
C GLU A 522 44.73 7.01 1.44
N PRO A 523 43.82 7.98 1.61
CA PRO A 523 42.68 8.18 0.73
C PRO A 523 43.08 8.33 -0.75
N PHE A 524 42.23 7.83 -1.66
CA PHE A 524 42.48 7.91 -3.11
C PHE A 524 41.20 8.12 -3.92
N ASP A 525 41.34 8.71 -5.12
CA ASP A 525 40.20 8.92 -6.03
C ASP A 525 39.64 7.61 -6.58
N ILE A 526 38.32 7.54 -6.63
CA ILE A 526 37.56 6.47 -7.29
C ILE A 526 36.60 7.08 -8.32
N PRO A 527 36.34 6.40 -9.45
CA PRO A 527 35.44 6.93 -10.47
C PRO A 527 33.99 7.00 -9.98
N MET A 528 33.54 5.95 -9.28
CA MET A 528 32.21 5.81 -8.69
C MET A 528 32.15 4.59 -7.76
N GLN A 529 31.08 4.48 -6.96
CA GLN A 529 30.76 3.29 -6.17
C GLN A 529 29.23 3.19 -5.97
N GLY A 530 28.74 2.07 -5.45
CA GLY A 530 27.38 1.95 -4.93
C GLY A 530 27.11 2.91 -3.77
N LEU A 531 25.85 3.33 -3.62
CA LEU A 531 25.42 4.32 -2.62
C LEU A 531 24.88 3.70 -1.30
N GLY A 532 25.31 2.48 -0.99
CA GLY A 532 24.96 1.81 0.27
C GLY A 532 25.67 2.41 1.49
N CYS A 533 26.79 3.12 1.29
CA CYS A 533 27.51 3.86 2.32
C CYS A 533 28.30 5.02 1.68
N PHE A 534 28.01 6.26 2.06
CA PHE A 534 28.77 7.45 1.64
C PHE A 534 28.66 8.57 2.65
N VAL A 535 29.59 9.53 2.60
CA VAL A 535 29.68 10.66 3.52
C VAL A 535 29.92 11.93 2.72
N ALA A 536 29.20 13.00 3.06
CA ALA A 536 29.45 14.32 2.51
C ALA A 536 29.17 15.40 3.57
N ARG A 537 29.85 16.55 3.44
CA ARG A 537 29.47 17.75 4.17
C ARG A 537 28.09 18.20 3.69
N ARG A 538 27.21 18.54 4.63
CA ARG A 538 25.79 18.83 4.38
C ARG A 538 25.58 19.96 3.37
N GLU A 539 26.37 21.02 3.50
CA GLU A 539 26.33 22.19 2.61
C GLU A 539 26.95 21.92 1.23
N SER A 540 27.76 20.86 1.12
CA SER A 540 28.46 20.46 -0.11
C SER A 540 27.66 19.42 -0.89
N TRP A 541 26.57 18.88 -0.35
CA TRP A 541 25.71 17.93 -1.04
C TRP A 541 25.05 18.56 -2.29
N LEU A 542 25.34 18.00 -3.47
CA LEU A 542 24.86 18.52 -4.77
C LEU A 542 23.45 18.05 -5.17
N GLY A 543 22.91 17.07 -4.44
CA GLY A 543 21.57 16.55 -4.63
C GLY A 543 21.33 15.70 -5.87
N PHE A 544 20.28 14.89 -5.79
CA PHE A 544 19.78 14.13 -6.94
C PHE A 544 18.86 14.96 -7.82
N ASN A 545 18.63 14.50 -9.05
CA ASN A 545 17.61 15.11 -9.89
C ASN A 545 16.23 14.92 -9.22
N PRO A 546 15.45 15.98 -8.97
CA PRO A 546 14.17 15.89 -8.26
C PRO A 546 13.10 15.11 -9.02
N ARG A 547 13.35 14.80 -10.30
CA ARG A 547 12.47 13.98 -11.14
C ARG A 547 12.84 12.50 -11.10
N PHE A 548 13.81 12.06 -10.31
CA PHE A 548 14.09 10.63 -10.15
C PHE A 548 12.96 9.94 -9.38
N THR A 549 12.48 8.82 -9.90
CA THR A 549 11.41 8.01 -9.30
C THR A 549 11.82 6.54 -9.24
N GLY A 550 11.22 5.78 -8.32
CA GLY A 550 11.46 4.34 -8.26
C GLY A 550 12.90 3.99 -7.86
N PHE A 551 13.57 3.15 -8.65
CA PHE A 551 14.88 2.58 -8.30
C PHE A 551 15.92 2.74 -9.42
N GLY A 552 17.09 3.27 -9.06
CA GLY A 552 18.32 3.23 -9.85
C GLY A 552 18.55 4.47 -10.71
N GLY A 553 19.82 4.71 -11.06
CA GLY A 553 20.27 5.88 -11.83
C GLY A 553 21.10 6.86 -11.02
N GLU A 554 21.16 6.70 -9.69
CA GLU A 554 21.92 7.55 -8.78
C GLU A 554 23.42 7.23 -8.76
N GLU A 555 23.78 5.95 -8.82
CA GLU A 555 25.18 5.51 -8.87
C GLU A 555 25.86 6.00 -10.16
N GLY A 556 27.13 6.42 -10.04
CA GLY A 556 27.84 7.09 -11.15
C GLY A 556 27.39 8.53 -11.41
N TYR A 557 26.08 8.79 -11.47
CA TYR A 557 25.51 10.13 -11.70
C TYR A 557 25.96 11.15 -10.64
N ILE A 558 25.79 10.85 -9.35
CA ILE A 558 26.17 11.80 -8.30
C ILE A 558 27.69 12.03 -8.27
N HIS A 559 28.47 10.99 -8.59
CA HIS A 559 29.93 11.06 -8.64
C HIS A 559 30.38 12.00 -9.77
N GLU A 560 29.75 11.89 -10.95
CA GLU A 560 30.00 12.80 -12.06
C GLU A 560 29.55 14.23 -11.72
N LYS A 561 28.46 14.41 -10.97
CA LYS A 561 28.03 15.73 -10.50
C LYS A 561 29.08 16.40 -9.60
N TYR A 562 29.72 15.65 -8.69
CA TYR A 562 30.83 16.15 -7.89
C TYR A 562 32.05 16.52 -8.75
N ARG A 563 32.41 15.68 -9.72
CA ARG A 563 33.52 15.95 -10.65
C ARG A 563 33.26 17.20 -11.51
N ASN A 564 32.05 17.36 -12.03
CA ASN A 564 31.61 18.56 -12.76
C ASN A 564 31.69 19.83 -11.91
N ALA A 565 31.49 19.72 -10.59
CA ALA A 565 31.67 20.82 -9.65
C ALA A 565 33.14 21.05 -9.23
N GLY A 566 34.10 20.32 -9.82
CA GLY A 566 35.53 20.42 -9.52
C GLY A 566 35.94 19.75 -8.19
N ARG A 567 35.10 18.86 -7.65
CA ARG A 567 35.31 18.14 -6.38
C ARG A 567 35.72 16.69 -6.64
N ARG A 568 36.23 16.01 -5.62
CA ARG A 568 36.72 14.62 -5.72
C ARG A 568 35.72 13.64 -5.12
N THR A 569 35.87 12.40 -5.56
CA THR A 569 35.15 11.22 -5.05
C THR A 569 36.20 10.27 -4.50
N LEU A 570 36.27 10.15 -3.17
CA LEU A 570 37.38 9.49 -2.47
C LEU A 570 36.95 8.16 -1.86
N CYS A 571 37.82 7.16 -1.97
CA CYS A 571 37.81 5.99 -1.13
C CYS A 571 38.71 6.22 0.10
N LEU A 572 38.14 6.06 1.29
CA LEU A 572 38.80 6.02 2.59
C LEU A 572 38.98 4.55 2.98
N PRO A 573 40.20 3.97 2.93
CA PRO A 573 40.41 2.54 3.15
C PRO A 573 39.90 1.99 4.49
N PHE A 574 39.88 2.83 5.54
CA PHE A 574 39.37 2.47 6.86
C PHE A 574 37.83 2.45 6.96
N LEU A 575 37.11 3.14 6.07
CA LEU A 575 35.64 3.30 6.13
C LEU A 575 34.94 2.05 5.58
N ARG A 576 35.14 0.91 6.26
CA ARG A 576 34.63 -0.39 5.82
C ARG A 576 33.19 -0.62 6.28
N TRP A 577 32.43 -1.35 5.48
CA TRP A 577 31.02 -1.62 5.77
C TRP A 577 30.58 -2.96 5.18
N VAL A 578 29.70 -3.67 5.89
CA VAL A 578 29.01 -4.87 5.40
C VAL A 578 27.60 -4.47 5.00
N HIS A 579 27.11 -5.03 3.90
CA HIS A 579 25.75 -4.80 3.41
C HIS A 579 25.05 -6.12 3.13
N ARG A 580 23.83 -6.28 3.67
CA ARG A 580 23.00 -7.44 3.39
C ARG A 580 22.38 -7.32 1.99
N PHE A 581 22.98 -7.99 1.00
CA PHE A 581 22.44 -8.05 -0.36
C PHE A 581 21.22 -8.98 -0.48
N ASP A 582 21.25 -10.12 0.22
CA ASP A 582 20.18 -11.10 0.18
C ASP A 582 18.89 -10.59 0.84
N ARG A 583 17.78 -10.83 0.16
CA ARG A 583 16.43 -10.48 0.62
C ARG A 583 15.56 -11.73 0.58
N PRO A 584 15.48 -12.51 1.67
CA PRO A 584 14.77 -13.80 1.68
C PRO A 584 13.30 -13.72 1.27
N LEU A 585 12.65 -12.58 1.51
CA LEU A 585 11.24 -12.31 1.16
C LEU A 585 11.10 -11.46 -0.11
N GLY A 586 12.18 -11.27 -0.86
CA GLY A 586 12.24 -10.36 -2.00
C GLY A 586 12.21 -8.87 -1.59
N THR A 587 12.12 -8.00 -2.59
CA THR A 587 11.95 -6.56 -2.39
C THR A 587 10.48 -6.23 -2.09
N ARG A 588 10.24 -5.40 -1.08
CA ARG A 588 8.88 -4.93 -0.71
C ARG A 588 8.37 -3.77 -1.58
N TYR A 589 9.22 -3.18 -2.40
CA TYR A 589 8.89 -2.12 -3.35
C TYR A 589 8.85 -2.64 -4.79
N VAL A 590 8.13 -1.93 -5.65
CA VAL A 590 8.03 -2.25 -7.08
C VAL A 590 9.28 -1.74 -7.80
N ASN A 591 9.93 -2.58 -8.58
CA ASN A 591 11.10 -2.23 -9.39
C ASN A 591 10.73 -2.30 -10.88
N ARG A 592 10.52 -1.13 -11.50
CA ARG A 592 10.15 -1.01 -12.92
C ARG A 592 11.36 -0.66 -13.77
N TRP A 593 11.45 -1.23 -14.97
CA TRP A 593 12.52 -0.92 -15.90
C TRP A 593 12.41 0.52 -16.44
N GLU A 594 11.19 1.00 -16.60
CA GLU A 594 10.85 2.31 -17.11
C GLU A 594 11.37 3.43 -16.20
N ASP A 595 11.28 3.24 -14.88
CA ASP A 595 11.82 4.16 -13.88
C ASP A 595 13.34 4.27 -14.04
N ARG A 596 14.03 3.12 -14.15
CA ARG A 596 15.48 3.07 -14.25
C ARG A 596 16.00 3.70 -15.54
N ILE A 597 15.38 3.39 -16.68
CA ILE A 597 15.71 3.99 -17.98
C ILE A 597 15.52 5.50 -17.90
N ALA A 598 14.39 5.96 -17.33
CA ALA A 598 14.09 7.38 -17.23
C ALA A 598 15.08 8.12 -16.31
N ASN A 599 15.47 7.53 -15.18
CA ASN A 599 16.43 8.12 -14.26
C ASN A 599 17.82 8.23 -14.89
N TYR A 600 18.32 7.16 -15.53
CA TYR A 600 19.61 7.23 -16.24
C TYR A 600 19.58 8.28 -17.35
N LEU A 601 18.53 8.31 -18.18
CA LEU A 601 18.40 9.30 -19.26
C LEU A 601 18.41 10.73 -18.71
N ARG A 602 17.59 11.02 -17.70
CA ARG A 602 17.50 12.34 -17.06
C ARG A 602 18.83 12.73 -16.39
N GLY A 603 19.43 11.81 -15.64
CA GLY A 603 20.67 12.04 -14.91
C GLY A 603 21.84 12.29 -15.85
N TRP A 604 22.00 11.45 -16.87
CA TRP A 604 23.13 11.54 -17.81
C TRP A 604 23.05 12.81 -18.65
N ARG A 605 21.84 13.22 -19.08
CA ARG A 605 21.62 14.54 -19.68
C ARG A 605 22.08 15.69 -18.80
N GLU A 606 21.71 15.65 -17.53
CA GLU A 606 22.04 16.70 -16.57
C GLU A 606 23.55 16.84 -16.38
N VAL A 607 24.29 15.72 -16.32
CA VAL A 607 25.74 15.74 -16.10
C VAL A 607 26.58 15.68 -17.39
N GLY A 608 25.94 15.61 -18.55
CA GLY A 608 26.60 15.61 -19.87
C GLY A 608 27.28 14.29 -20.26
N LEU A 609 26.77 13.15 -19.77
CA LEU A 609 27.23 11.82 -20.17
C LEU A 609 26.55 11.33 -21.45
N ASP A 610 27.22 10.45 -22.19
CA ASP A 610 26.75 9.92 -23.47
C ASP A 610 25.62 8.90 -23.29
N GLU A 611 24.41 9.23 -23.76
CA GLU A 611 23.22 8.39 -23.65
C GLU A 611 23.24 7.17 -24.59
N ASP A 612 24.07 7.16 -25.64
CA ASP A 612 23.97 6.15 -26.71
C ASP A 612 24.29 4.74 -26.21
N GLU A 613 25.38 4.58 -25.45
CA GLU A 613 25.77 3.29 -24.86
C GLU A 613 24.69 2.78 -23.88
N MET A 614 24.14 3.69 -23.08
CA MET A 614 23.07 3.39 -22.13
C MET A 614 21.81 2.88 -22.84
N LEU A 615 21.38 3.59 -23.88
CA LEU A 615 20.20 3.24 -24.65
C LEU A 615 20.39 1.92 -25.39
N GLU A 616 21.56 1.68 -26.01
CA GLU A 616 21.88 0.40 -26.64
C GLU A 616 21.79 -0.77 -25.65
N HIS A 617 22.34 -0.60 -24.44
CA HIS A 617 22.25 -1.59 -23.39
C HIS A 617 20.80 -1.93 -23.01
N PHE A 618 19.95 -0.93 -22.76
CA PHE A 618 18.54 -1.18 -22.41
C PHE A 618 17.74 -1.74 -23.58
N ARG A 619 17.98 -1.30 -24.82
CA ARG A 619 17.35 -1.90 -26.01
C ARG A 619 17.70 -3.38 -26.14
N SER A 620 18.93 -3.77 -25.81
CA SER A 620 19.36 -5.16 -25.79
C SER A 620 18.77 -5.94 -24.60
N LEU A 621 18.66 -5.33 -23.43
CA LEU A 621 18.26 -6.01 -22.19
C LEU A 621 16.74 -6.19 -22.07
N VAL A 622 15.97 -5.12 -22.30
CA VAL A 622 14.51 -5.11 -22.12
C VAL A 622 13.74 -5.01 -23.44
N GLY A 623 14.43 -4.70 -24.53
CA GLY A 623 13.85 -4.57 -25.87
C GLY A 623 13.78 -3.11 -26.35
N ALA A 624 13.81 -2.93 -27.68
CA ALA A 624 13.76 -1.61 -28.29
C ALA A 624 12.44 -0.88 -28.02
N THR A 625 11.30 -1.54 -28.22
CA THR A 625 9.97 -0.94 -28.02
C THR A 625 9.75 -0.33 -26.63
N PRO A 626 9.97 -1.04 -25.50
CA PRO A 626 9.79 -0.43 -24.17
C PRO A 626 10.80 0.69 -23.91
N THR A 627 12.05 0.54 -24.35
CA THR A 627 13.10 1.57 -24.17
C THR A 627 12.77 2.85 -24.94
N ASP A 628 12.50 2.72 -26.24
CA ASP A 628 12.18 3.84 -27.12
C ASP A 628 10.83 4.49 -26.72
N GLY A 629 9.91 3.73 -26.13
CA GLY A 629 8.69 4.24 -25.52
C GLY A 629 8.98 5.21 -24.36
N VAL A 630 9.94 4.88 -23.49
CA VAL A 630 10.38 5.79 -22.41
C VAL A 630 11.05 7.03 -22.99
N VAL A 631 11.93 6.87 -23.99
CA VAL A 631 12.60 8.00 -24.66
C VAL A 631 11.59 8.95 -25.29
N ALA A 632 10.63 8.43 -26.05
CA ALA A 632 9.58 9.22 -26.68
C ALA A 632 8.70 9.93 -25.66
N ARG A 633 8.34 9.26 -24.56
CA ARG A 633 7.59 9.86 -23.45
C ARG A 633 8.36 11.03 -22.82
N LEU A 634 9.64 10.84 -22.50
CA LEU A 634 10.45 11.91 -21.90
C LEU A 634 10.64 13.11 -22.85
N ALA A 635 10.82 12.85 -24.15
CA ALA A 635 10.86 13.92 -25.16
C ALA A 635 9.53 14.68 -25.25
N ALA A 636 8.39 13.99 -25.15
CA ALA A 636 7.07 14.61 -25.11
C ALA A 636 6.85 15.41 -23.82
N GLU A 637 7.33 14.91 -22.68
CA GLU A 637 7.31 15.63 -21.39
C GLU A 637 8.11 16.93 -21.45
N GLU A 638 9.31 16.93 -22.06
CA GLU A 638 10.16 18.11 -22.23
C GLU A 638 9.52 19.18 -23.14
N GLN A 639 8.74 18.76 -24.13
CA GLN A 639 8.01 19.66 -25.05
C GLN A 639 6.68 20.14 -24.46
N SER A 640 6.21 19.54 -23.37
CA SER A 640 4.95 19.91 -22.73
C SER A 640 5.07 21.28 -22.07
N PRO A 641 4.03 22.15 -22.11
CA PRO A 641 4.03 23.39 -21.35
C PRO A 641 4.14 23.17 -19.83
N PHE A 642 3.77 21.98 -19.34
CA PHE A 642 3.93 21.59 -17.94
C PHE A 642 5.40 21.28 -17.55
N ALA A 643 6.34 21.28 -18.50
CA ALA A 643 7.77 21.16 -18.22
C ALA A 643 8.33 22.36 -17.45
N HIS A 644 7.65 23.52 -17.51
CA HIS A 644 8.01 24.75 -16.80
C HIS A 644 7.91 24.62 -15.27
N PHE A 645 7.08 23.72 -14.77
CA PHE A 645 6.97 23.42 -13.34
C PHE A 645 7.93 22.29 -12.99
N ASP A 646 8.70 22.43 -11.92
CA ASP A 646 9.63 21.40 -11.48
C ASP A 646 8.88 20.16 -10.98
N ALA A 647 7.80 20.41 -10.21
CA ALA A 647 6.86 19.42 -9.73
C ALA A 647 5.40 19.85 -9.93
N ILE A 648 4.52 18.86 -10.05
CA ILE A 648 3.07 19.03 -10.07
C ILE A 648 2.53 18.22 -8.90
N PHE A 649 1.91 18.87 -7.93
CA PHE A 649 1.26 18.23 -6.79
C PHE A 649 -0.25 18.20 -7.02
N CYS A 650 -0.90 17.10 -6.66
CA CYS A 650 -2.36 17.01 -6.62
C CYS A 650 -2.82 16.62 -5.23
N ILE A 651 -3.54 17.53 -4.57
CA ILE A 651 -4.09 17.39 -3.23
C ILE A 651 -5.40 16.58 -3.33
N ASN A 652 -5.45 15.45 -2.62
CA ASN A 652 -6.60 14.55 -2.61
C ASN A 652 -6.73 13.87 -1.25
N LEU A 653 -7.95 13.78 -0.72
CA LEU A 653 -8.22 12.99 0.48
C LEU A 653 -8.08 11.50 0.18
N ASP A 654 -7.51 10.72 1.11
CA ASP A 654 -7.28 9.27 0.95
C ASP A 654 -8.56 8.49 0.69
N GLU A 655 -9.69 8.92 1.26
CA GLU A 655 -10.99 8.29 1.06
C GLU A 655 -11.67 8.69 -0.25
N ARG A 656 -11.24 9.79 -0.90
CA ARG A 656 -11.82 10.32 -2.17
C ARG A 656 -11.21 9.68 -3.40
N THR A 657 -11.26 8.36 -3.44
CA THR A 657 -10.79 7.53 -4.57
C THR A 657 -11.56 7.80 -5.87
N ASP A 658 -12.82 8.25 -5.76
CA ASP A 658 -13.67 8.69 -6.86
C ASP A 658 -13.09 9.92 -7.59
N ARG A 659 -12.73 10.97 -6.84
CA ARG A 659 -12.13 12.19 -7.37
C ARG A 659 -10.72 11.93 -7.90
N TRP A 660 -9.94 11.13 -7.17
CA TRP A 660 -8.62 10.73 -7.63
C TRP A 660 -8.68 10.03 -9.00
N SER A 661 -9.59 9.07 -9.16
CA SER A 661 -9.80 8.38 -10.44
C SER A 661 -10.30 9.32 -11.53
N ALA A 662 -11.07 10.36 -11.18
CA ALA A 662 -11.55 11.36 -12.13
C ALA A 662 -10.42 12.24 -12.66
N ILE A 663 -9.63 12.82 -11.75
CA ILE A 663 -8.55 13.72 -12.13
C ILE A 663 -7.42 12.99 -12.88
N GLN A 664 -7.14 11.72 -12.54
CA GLN A 664 -6.19 10.88 -13.26
C GLN A 664 -6.53 10.73 -14.77
N ARG A 665 -7.81 10.72 -15.14
CA ARG A 665 -8.21 10.69 -16.56
C ARG A 665 -7.82 11.98 -17.28
N GLN A 666 -7.98 13.12 -16.62
CA GLN A 666 -7.57 14.42 -17.17
C GLN A 666 -6.04 14.49 -17.29
N PHE A 667 -5.29 13.98 -16.30
CA PHE A 667 -3.82 13.88 -16.40
C PHE A 667 -3.38 13.05 -17.61
N GLY A 668 -4.08 11.96 -17.91
CA GLY A 668 -3.82 11.14 -19.10
C GLY A 668 -4.04 11.91 -20.40
N LEU A 669 -5.12 12.69 -20.50
CA LEU A 669 -5.41 13.53 -21.66
C LEU A 669 -4.38 14.67 -21.84
N LEU A 670 -3.87 15.20 -20.73
CA LEU A 670 -2.84 16.24 -20.73
C LEU A 670 -1.43 15.69 -20.93
N GLY A 671 -1.23 14.37 -20.82
CA GLY A 671 0.08 13.72 -20.89
C GLY A 671 0.96 13.99 -19.68
N ILE A 672 0.39 14.22 -18.50
CA ILE A 672 1.12 14.57 -17.26
C ILE A 672 0.99 13.54 -16.14
N THR A 673 0.36 12.38 -16.38
CA THR A 673 0.11 11.36 -15.33
C THR A 673 1.37 11.02 -14.52
N GLU A 674 2.49 10.75 -15.18
CA GLU A 674 3.77 10.39 -14.53
C GLU A 674 4.49 11.58 -13.88
N ARG A 675 3.99 12.80 -14.10
CA ARG A 675 4.53 14.05 -13.55
C ARG A 675 3.81 14.50 -12.28
N VAL A 676 2.61 13.97 -12.02
CA VAL A 676 1.79 14.36 -10.87
C VAL A 676 2.14 13.52 -9.65
N GLN A 677 2.53 14.19 -8.57
CA GLN A 677 2.70 13.62 -7.25
C GLN A 677 1.42 13.83 -6.44
N ARG A 678 0.81 12.74 -5.96
CA ARG A 678 -0.35 12.80 -5.09
C ARG A 678 0.07 13.22 -3.68
N LEU A 679 -0.60 14.22 -3.13
CA LEU A 679 -0.47 14.62 -1.73
C LEU A 679 -1.77 14.27 -0.99
N SER A 680 -1.63 13.50 0.09
CA SER A 680 -2.74 13.23 1.01
C SER A 680 -3.19 14.54 1.65
N ALA A 681 -4.43 14.92 1.37
CA ALA A 681 -5.03 16.13 1.93
C ALA A 681 -5.29 15.98 3.43
N VAL A 682 -5.16 17.07 4.18
CA VAL A 682 -5.45 17.09 5.62
C VAL A 682 -6.96 17.10 5.83
N ARG A 683 -7.49 16.03 6.43
CA ARG A 683 -8.91 15.93 6.79
C ARG A 683 -9.22 16.80 8.02
N THR A 684 -10.26 17.63 7.89
CA THR A 684 -10.76 18.47 8.98
C THR A 684 -12.29 18.39 9.03
N GLU A 685 -12.85 17.88 10.14
CA GLU A 685 -14.28 17.52 10.23
C GLU A 685 -15.23 18.73 10.19
N HIS A 686 -14.80 19.87 10.74
CA HIS A 686 -15.68 21.02 10.95
C HIS A 686 -15.50 22.14 9.91
N ASN A 687 -14.33 22.24 9.28
CA ASN A 687 -14.04 23.31 8.33
C ASN A 687 -12.98 22.90 7.30
N HIS A 688 -13.44 22.51 6.11
CA HIS A 688 -12.58 22.06 5.00
C HIS A 688 -11.53 23.10 4.55
N HIS A 689 -11.73 24.41 4.79
CA HIS A 689 -10.74 25.43 4.43
C HIS A 689 -9.44 25.30 5.24
N ILE A 690 -9.50 24.78 6.47
CA ILE A 690 -8.31 24.49 7.28
C ILE A 690 -7.51 23.36 6.62
N GLY A 691 -8.20 22.29 6.23
CA GLY A 691 -7.59 21.17 5.51
C GLY A 691 -6.95 21.59 4.18
N CYS A 692 -7.63 22.44 3.41
CA CYS A 692 -7.10 23.02 2.18
C CYS A 692 -5.81 23.84 2.44
N ALA A 693 -5.82 24.77 3.41
CA ALA A 693 -4.65 25.59 3.74
C ALA A 693 -3.45 24.75 4.21
N LEU A 694 -3.66 23.73 5.06
CA LEU A 694 -2.60 22.83 5.51
C LEU A 694 -2.05 21.98 4.36
N SER A 695 -2.91 21.54 3.44
CA SER A 695 -2.49 20.73 2.29
C SER A 695 -1.66 21.55 1.29
N HIS A 696 -2.04 22.80 1.03
CA HIS A 696 -1.23 23.73 0.23
C HIS A 696 0.10 24.07 0.93
N ARG A 697 0.08 24.33 2.24
CA ARG A 697 1.30 24.51 3.03
C ARG A 697 2.25 23.32 2.87
N ARG A 698 1.72 22.09 2.95
CA ARG A 698 2.53 20.87 2.79
C ARG A 698 3.14 20.75 1.40
N ALA A 699 2.41 21.09 0.34
CA ALA A 699 2.95 21.12 -1.02
C ALA A 699 4.12 22.12 -1.15
N ILE A 700 3.97 23.31 -0.57
CA ILE A 700 4.99 24.36 -0.56
C ILE A 700 6.21 23.95 0.28
N GLU A 701 5.97 23.31 1.43
CA GLU A 701 7.02 22.79 2.29
C GLU A 701 7.87 21.74 1.57
N LEU A 702 7.23 20.76 0.90
CA LEU A 702 7.92 19.75 0.10
C LEU A 702 8.73 20.39 -1.03
N ALA A 703 8.14 21.34 -1.75
CA ALA A 703 8.82 22.10 -2.81
C ALA A 703 10.06 22.84 -2.29
N HIS A 704 9.94 23.49 -1.13
CA HIS A 704 11.04 24.21 -0.50
C HIS A 704 12.14 23.26 -0.02
N LEU A 705 11.78 22.13 0.61
CA LEU A 705 12.73 21.10 1.05
C LEU A 705 13.54 20.52 -0.11
N GLN A 706 12.90 20.30 -1.25
CA GLN A 706 13.54 19.83 -2.48
C GLN A 706 14.30 20.92 -3.26
N GLY A 707 14.20 22.19 -2.85
CA GLY A 707 14.82 23.31 -3.55
C GLY A 707 14.24 23.57 -4.95
N LEU A 708 12.95 23.30 -5.15
CA LEU A 708 12.27 23.51 -6.43
C LEU A 708 12.09 25.01 -6.73
N GLY A 709 12.10 25.37 -8.01
CA GLY A 709 11.93 26.75 -8.48
C GLY A 709 10.46 27.13 -8.70
N ASN A 710 9.72 26.32 -9.45
CA ASN A 710 8.30 26.58 -9.76
C ASN A 710 7.48 25.31 -9.54
N VAL A 711 6.37 25.39 -8.80
CA VAL A 711 5.51 24.21 -8.57
C VAL A 711 4.06 24.52 -8.90
N LEU A 712 3.37 23.56 -9.52
CA LEU A 712 1.94 23.62 -9.78
C LEU A 712 1.22 22.76 -8.73
N VAL A 713 0.29 23.35 -8.00
CA VAL A 713 -0.56 22.65 -7.03
C VAL A 713 -1.99 22.60 -7.58
N LEU A 714 -2.52 21.39 -7.62
CA LEU A 714 -3.85 21.05 -8.11
C LEU A 714 -4.69 20.51 -6.95
N GLU A 715 -5.98 20.79 -6.96
CA GLU A 715 -6.97 20.11 -6.10
C GLU A 715 -7.70 19.04 -6.92
N ASP A 716 -8.22 18.01 -6.25
CA ASP A 716 -8.82 16.83 -6.91
C ASP A 716 -10.13 17.09 -7.66
N ASP A 717 -10.72 18.28 -7.53
CA ASP A 717 -11.91 18.73 -8.24
C ASP A 717 -11.63 19.77 -9.34
N VAL A 718 -10.35 19.96 -9.71
CA VAL A 718 -9.99 20.74 -10.90
C VAL A 718 -10.52 20.09 -12.17
N GLN A 719 -10.98 20.94 -13.09
CA GLN A 719 -11.43 20.60 -14.43
C GLN A 719 -10.63 21.39 -15.46
N PHE A 720 -9.83 20.70 -16.27
CA PHE A 720 -9.02 21.31 -17.31
C PHE A 720 -9.81 21.53 -18.60
N LEU A 721 -9.44 22.56 -19.34
CA LEU A 721 -9.97 22.82 -20.68
C LEU A 721 -9.49 21.71 -21.63
N TYR A 722 -10.37 21.18 -22.49
CA TYR A 722 -10.00 20.13 -23.45
C TYR A 722 -8.79 20.51 -24.31
N ASP A 723 -8.71 21.79 -24.68
CA ASP A 723 -7.63 22.38 -25.50
C ASP A 723 -6.50 23.00 -24.67
N THR A 724 -6.28 22.57 -23.42
CA THR A 724 -5.22 23.13 -22.56
C THR A 724 -3.85 23.12 -23.25
N GLN A 725 -3.49 22.04 -23.95
CA GLN A 725 -2.22 21.95 -24.69
C GLN A 725 -2.09 22.96 -25.83
N ARG A 726 -3.19 23.54 -26.32
CA ARG A 726 -3.18 24.61 -27.33
C ARG A 726 -2.95 25.98 -26.73
N TYR A 727 -3.54 26.26 -25.56
CA TYR A 727 -3.55 27.60 -24.98
C TYR A 727 -2.41 27.84 -23.97
N LEU A 728 -2.14 26.85 -23.12
CA LEU A 728 -1.15 26.97 -22.04
C LEU A 728 0.28 27.30 -22.53
N PRO A 729 0.80 26.77 -23.67
CA PRO A 729 2.17 27.08 -24.10
C PRO A 729 2.45 28.58 -24.28
N ALA A 730 1.48 29.33 -24.83
CA ALA A 730 1.64 30.76 -25.05
C ALA A 730 1.64 31.54 -23.73
N SER A 731 0.78 31.16 -22.78
CA SER A 731 0.74 31.73 -21.43
C SER A 731 2.04 31.46 -20.65
N ILE A 732 2.59 30.25 -20.72
CA ILE A 732 3.86 29.89 -20.06
C ILE A 732 5.04 30.62 -20.70
N THR A 733 5.05 30.76 -22.03
CA THR A 733 6.10 31.52 -22.73
C THR A 733 6.10 32.98 -22.31
N GLU A 734 4.91 33.60 -22.22
CA GLU A 734 4.78 34.99 -21.78
C GLU A 734 5.13 35.15 -20.29
N LEU A 735 4.72 34.21 -19.44
CA LEU A 735 5.01 34.19 -18.00
C LEU A 735 6.51 34.09 -17.73
N ALA A 736 7.22 33.23 -18.47
CA ALA A 736 8.67 33.05 -18.34
C ALA A 736 9.48 34.32 -18.67
N ALA A 737 8.86 35.29 -19.36
CA ALA A 737 9.44 36.60 -19.64
C ALA A 737 9.12 37.66 -18.56
N GLN A 738 8.31 37.32 -17.56
CA GLN A 738 7.95 38.20 -16.45
C GLN A 738 8.59 37.74 -15.14
N GLU A 739 8.74 38.67 -14.21
CA GLU A 739 8.85 38.28 -12.81
C GLU A 739 7.44 38.01 -12.26
N TRP A 740 7.25 36.87 -11.58
CA TRP A 740 5.95 36.45 -11.09
C TRP A 740 6.07 35.73 -9.75
N ASP A 741 5.01 35.84 -8.94
CA ASP A 741 4.90 35.22 -7.62
C ASP A 741 3.89 34.07 -7.64
N LEU A 742 2.72 34.31 -8.26
CA LEU A 742 1.61 33.36 -8.38
C LEU A 742 1.07 33.33 -9.81
N LEU A 743 0.78 32.13 -10.31
CA LEU A 743 0.03 31.93 -11.55
C LEU A 743 -1.21 31.09 -11.28
N TYR A 744 -2.38 31.62 -11.58
CA TYR A 744 -3.63 30.87 -11.60
C TYR A 744 -3.87 30.30 -13.01
N LEU A 745 -4.18 29.02 -13.11
CA LEU A 745 -4.65 28.43 -14.38
C LEU A 745 -6.14 28.71 -14.64
N GLY A 746 -6.82 29.25 -13.62
CA GLY A 746 -8.15 29.88 -13.64
C GLY A 746 -8.56 30.17 -12.19
N GLY A 747 -9.66 30.88 -12.00
CA GLY A 747 -10.16 31.30 -10.70
C GLY A 747 -11.34 32.24 -10.79
N HIS A 748 -12.14 32.27 -9.72
CA HIS A 748 -13.33 33.10 -9.69
C HIS A 748 -12.98 34.60 -9.64
N ARG A 749 -13.44 35.35 -10.65
CA ARG A 749 -13.33 36.81 -10.76
C ARG A 749 -14.54 37.48 -10.10
N TRP A 750 -14.31 38.29 -9.07
CA TRP A 750 -15.41 39.02 -8.41
C TRP A 750 -15.84 40.27 -9.18
N ASP A 751 -14.99 40.78 -10.08
CA ASP A 751 -15.37 41.81 -11.06
C ASP A 751 -15.63 41.16 -12.43
N THR A 752 -16.72 41.56 -13.08
CA THR A 752 -17.18 41.03 -14.38
C THR A 752 -16.44 41.63 -15.57
N ARG A 753 -15.54 42.60 -15.35
CA ARG A 753 -14.70 43.14 -16.40
C ARG A 753 -13.50 42.24 -16.65
N ARG A 754 -13.56 41.41 -17.69
CA ARG A 754 -12.34 40.98 -18.37
C ARG A 754 -11.55 42.23 -18.72
N GLY A 755 -10.32 42.33 -18.22
CA GLY A 755 -9.51 43.52 -18.37
C GLY A 755 -9.27 43.82 -19.85
N ALA A 756 -9.99 44.81 -20.41
CA ALA A 756 -9.68 45.43 -21.71
C ALA A 756 -8.34 46.22 -21.68
N THR A 757 -7.48 45.96 -20.70
CA THR A 757 -6.26 46.70 -20.35
C THR A 757 -5.10 45.80 -19.93
N SER A 758 -5.19 44.46 -20.09
CA SER A 758 -4.01 43.62 -19.85
C SER A 758 -2.90 44.00 -20.85
N PRO A 759 -1.67 44.31 -20.41
CA PRO A 759 -0.55 44.53 -21.32
C PRO A 759 -0.09 43.22 -22.00
N HIS A 760 -0.68 42.09 -21.60
CA HIS A 760 -0.32 40.74 -22.01
C HIS A 760 -1.37 40.13 -22.93
N GLU A 761 -0.93 39.30 -23.88
CA GLU A 761 -1.82 38.66 -24.87
C GLU A 761 -2.45 37.37 -24.33
N HIS A 762 -1.70 36.62 -23.52
CA HIS A 762 -2.08 35.30 -23.00
C HIS A 762 -2.12 35.21 -21.48
N LEU A 763 -1.88 36.34 -20.80
CA LEU A 763 -2.01 36.50 -19.36
C LEU A 763 -2.90 37.70 -19.00
N GLU A 764 -3.49 37.65 -17.83
CA GLU A 764 -4.19 38.79 -17.21
C GLU A 764 -3.66 39.01 -15.79
N VAL A 765 -3.48 40.27 -15.41
CA VAL A 765 -3.21 40.68 -14.02
C VAL A 765 -4.58 40.89 -13.34
N PRO A 766 -4.93 40.07 -12.34
CA PRO A 766 -6.24 40.15 -11.72
C PRO A 766 -6.37 41.33 -10.75
N GLU A 767 -7.51 42.01 -10.77
CA GLU A 767 -7.89 42.94 -9.68
C GLU A 767 -8.49 42.19 -8.48
N SER A 768 -9.14 41.04 -8.73
CA SER A 768 -9.61 40.10 -7.71
C SER A 768 -9.61 38.68 -8.25
N ILE A 769 -9.17 37.72 -7.43
CA ILE A 769 -9.24 36.28 -7.73
C ILE A 769 -9.39 35.49 -6.44
N THR A 770 -10.19 34.44 -6.48
CA THR A 770 -10.33 33.43 -5.40
C THR A 770 -10.35 32.04 -6.01
N THR A 771 -10.45 31.01 -5.15
CA THR A 771 -10.25 29.57 -5.44
C THR A 771 -8.79 29.17 -5.68
N THR A 772 -8.44 27.91 -5.38
CA THR A 772 -7.05 27.41 -5.43
C THR A 772 -6.93 26.06 -6.17
N HIS A 773 -7.96 25.68 -6.93
CA HIS A 773 -8.05 24.40 -7.64
C HIS A 773 -6.87 24.13 -8.59
N ALA A 774 -6.25 25.18 -9.16
CA ALA A 774 -5.04 25.07 -9.96
C ALA A 774 -4.21 26.36 -9.89
N ILE A 775 -3.22 26.37 -8.98
CA ILE A 775 -2.34 27.50 -8.72
C ILE A 775 -0.88 27.07 -8.75
N ALA A 776 -0.04 27.85 -9.42
CA ALA A 776 1.40 27.67 -9.37
C ALA A 776 2.06 28.73 -8.48
N TYR A 777 3.04 28.27 -7.72
CA TYR A 777 3.84 29.07 -6.80
C TYR A 777 5.27 29.15 -7.32
N ASN A 778 5.82 30.37 -7.40
CA ASN A 778 7.24 30.58 -7.59
C ASN A 778 7.97 30.45 -6.24
N SER A 779 9.21 29.95 -6.26
CA SER A 779 10.05 29.74 -5.07
C SER A 779 10.23 30.98 -4.20
N THR A 780 10.15 32.18 -4.79
CA THR A 780 10.15 33.46 -4.05
C THR A 780 9.01 33.57 -3.02
N MET A 781 7.93 32.79 -3.18
CA MET A 781 6.79 32.77 -2.28
C MET A 781 6.92 31.73 -1.15
N PHE A 782 7.83 30.76 -1.25
CA PHE A 782 7.84 29.61 -0.33
C PHE A 782 8.06 30.05 1.11
N GLU A 783 9.12 30.80 1.41
CA GLU A 783 9.41 31.26 2.79
C GLU A 783 8.30 32.18 3.33
N ARG A 784 7.76 33.06 2.48
CA ARG A 784 6.67 33.97 2.86
C ARG A 784 5.40 33.22 3.24
N LEU A 785 5.01 32.23 2.45
CA LEU A 785 3.83 31.41 2.73
C LEU A 785 4.07 30.49 3.94
N LEU A 786 5.25 29.88 4.06
CA LEU A 786 5.58 29.04 5.21
C LEU A 786 5.71 29.84 6.51
N GLY A 787 6.07 31.12 6.45
CA GLY A 787 6.10 32.02 7.62
C GLY A 787 4.73 32.55 8.04
N THR A 788 3.70 32.39 7.20
CA THR A 788 2.36 32.97 7.43
C THR A 788 1.27 31.92 7.64
N LEU A 789 1.33 30.79 6.92
CA LEU A 789 0.48 29.62 7.11
C LEU A 789 1.02 28.80 8.28
N PRO A 790 0.30 28.60 9.39
CA PRO A 790 0.79 27.79 10.50
C PRO A 790 0.94 26.31 10.16
N GLU A 791 1.76 25.58 10.92
CA GLU A 791 1.97 24.14 10.73
C GLU A 791 0.95 23.29 11.48
N SER A 792 0.58 23.71 12.69
CA SER A 792 -0.35 22.95 13.55
C SER A 792 -1.81 23.21 13.20
N LEU A 793 -2.66 22.20 13.43
CA LEU A 793 -4.11 22.32 13.27
C LEU A 793 -4.68 23.44 14.16
N GLU A 794 -4.18 23.55 15.38
CA GLU A 794 -4.63 24.53 16.37
C GLU A 794 -4.31 25.96 15.94
N GLU A 795 -3.07 26.23 15.51
CA GLU A 795 -2.69 27.56 15.03
C GLU A 795 -3.35 27.89 13.70
N MET A 796 -3.52 26.90 12.81
CA MET A 796 -4.25 27.09 11.56
C MET A 796 -5.71 27.46 11.80
N HIS A 797 -6.34 26.94 12.85
CA HIS A 797 -7.69 27.35 13.24
C HIS A 797 -7.75 28.86 13.56
N ILE A 798 -6.80 29.36 14.36
CA ILE A 798 -6.70 30.79 14.70
C ILE A 798 -6.43 31.64 13.45
N TRP A 799 -5.55 31.16 12.58
CA TRP A 799 -5.26 31.82 11.30
C TRP A 799 -6.51 31.88 10.40
N GLN A 800 -7.30 30.80 10.37
CA GLN A 800 -8.54 30.70 9.61
C GLN A 800 -9.62 31.65 10.13
N GLU A 801 -9.73 31.87 11.45
CA GLU A 801 -10.66 32.88 11.99
C GLU A 801 -10.33 34.30 11.50
N LYS A 802 -9.04 34.60 11.28
CA LYS A 802 -8.57 35.91 10.82
C LYS A 802 -8.74 36.10 9.30
N PHE A 803 -8.39 35.08 8.51
CA PHE A 803 -8.29 35.22 7.05
C PHE A 803 -9.37 34.46 6.26
N GLY A 804 -10.15 33.59 6.91
CA GLY A 804 -11.24 32.83 6.32
C GLY A 804 -10.79 31.55 5.60
N ALA A 805 -9.92 31.67 4.59
CA ALA A 805 -9.39 30.57 3.79
C ALA A 805 -8.11 31.00 3.05
N ILE A 806 -7.35 30.05 2.49
CA ILE A 806 -6.11 30.34 1.76
C ILE A 806 -6.34 31.24 0.54
N ASP A 807 -7.40 31.03 -0.21
CA ASP A 807 -7.74 31.87 -1.36
C ASP A 807 -8.10 33.30 -0.96
N GLN A 808 -8.81 33.49 0.16
CA GLN A 808 -9.14 34.81 0.73
C GLN A 808 -7.89 35.53 1.26
N TYR A 809 -6.97 34.79 1.86
CA TYR A 809 -5.68 35.33 2.27
C TYR A 809 -4.87 35.80 1.05
N LEU A 810 -4.75 34.96 0.01
CA LEU A 810 -4.05 35.33 -1.22
C LEU A 810 -4.71 36.53 -1.93
N LEU A 811 -6.04 36.62 -1.91
CA LEU A 811 -6.77 37.79 -2.40
C LEU A 811 -6.39 39.07 -1.62
N ALA A 812 -6.30 38.99 -0.29
CA ALA A 812 -5.92 40.13 0.54
C ALA A 812 -4.46 40.58 0.28
N GLU A 813 -3.58 39.63 -0.05
CA GLU A 813 -2.18 39.89 -0.36
C GLU A 813 -1.94 40.30 -1.82
N LEU A 814 -2.92 40.10 -2.71
CA LEU A 814 -2.86 40.35 -4.15
C LEU A 814 -2.19 41.69 -4.54
N PRO A 815 -2.48 42.84 -3.88
CA PRO A 815 -1.83 44.12 -4.22
C PRO A 815 -0.31 44.15 -4.00
N ASN A 816 0.23 43.20 -3.24
CA ASN A 816 1.64 43.06 -2.91
C ASN A 816 2.31 41.91 -3.68
N LEU A 817 1.62 41.31 -4.66
CA LEU A 817 2.06 40.13 -5.40
C LEU A 817 1.99 40.37 -6.91
N ARG A 818 2.97 39.84 -7.64
CA ARG A 818 2.98 39.76 -9.09
C ARG A 818 2.19 38.53 -9.50
N THR A 819 0.87 38.66 -9.50
CA THR A 819 -0.05 37.56 -9.81
C THR A 819 -0.54 37.63 -11.25
N PHE A 820 -0.57 36.48 -11.92
CA PHE A 820 -1.13 36.33 -13.26
C PHE A 820 -2.19 35.23 -13.29
N VAL A 821 -3.10 35.31 -14.27
CA VAL A 821 -3.94 34.19 -14.70
C VAL A 821 -3.66 33.87 -16.16
N THR A 822 -3.91 32.64 -16.60
CA THR A 822 -3.92 32.30 -18.03
C THR A 822 -5.15 32.86 -18.74
N VAL A 823 -4.99 33.29 -20.01
CA VAL A 823 -6.09 33.72 -20.89
C VAL A 823 -6.07 32.88 -22.18
N PRO A 824 -7.09 32.04 -22.45
CA PRO A 824 -8.23 31.74 -21.58
C PRO A 824 -7.81 31.00 -20.29
N ALA A 825 -8.70 30.95 -19.30
CA ALA A 825 -8.53 30.09 -18.13
C ALA A 825 -8.51 28.62 -18.60
N VAL A 826 -7.39 27.93 -18.40
CA VAL A 826 -7.22 26.53 -18.83
C VAL A 826 -7.64 25.52 -17.77
N ALA A 827 -7.95 25.97 -16.55
CA ALA A 827 -8.45 25.14 -15.46
C ALA A 827 -9.56 25.85 -14.69
N THR A 828 -10.59 25.12 -14.27
CA THR A 828 -11.71 25.62 -13.46
C THR A 828 -12.11 24.58 -12.41
N GLN A 829 -13.21 24.82 -11.70
CA GLN A 829 -13.85 23.84 -10.82
C GLN A 829 -15.36 23.87 -11.06
N GLY A 830 -16.05 22.74 -10.79
CA GLY A 830 -17.45 22.55 -11.15
C GLY A 830 -18.41 23.65 -10.67
N SER A 831 -18.12 24.25 -9.51
CA SER A 831 -18.95 25.31 -8.91
C SER A 831 -18.87 26.66 -9.62
N ILE A 832 -17.81 26.92 -10.42
CA ILE A 832 -17.55 28.24 -11.02
C ILE A 832 -17.48 28.22 -12.56
N ILE A 833 -17.67 27.07 -13.22
CA ILE A 833 -17.62 26.97 -14.70
C ILE A 833 -18.42 28.08 -15.39
N ALA A 834 -19.66 28.30 -14.95
CA ALA A 834 -20.56 29.29 -15.55
C ALA A 834 -20.11 30.75 -15.34
N GLN A 835 -19.18 30.99 -14.42
CA GLN A 835 -18.70 32.29 -13.98
C GLN A 835 -17.28 32.60 -14.49
N GLU A 836 -16.50 31.57 -14.86
CA GLU A 836 -15.10 31.68 -15.30
C GLU A 836 -14.96 32.26 -16.73
N ASP A 837 -15.43 31.49 -17.73
CA ASP A 837 -15.54 31.94 -19.11
C ASP A 837 -16.73 31.27 -19.79
N PRO A 838 -17.86 31.99 -19.97
CA PRO A 838 -19.03 31.45 -20.65
C PRO A 838 -18.75 30.91 -22.07
N LEU A 839 -17.69 31.36 -22.74
CA LEU A 839 -17.31 30.88 -24.08
C LEU A 839 -16.64 29.50 -24.08
N PHE A 840 -16.14 29.04 -22.93
CA PHE A 840 -15.45 27.75 -22.79
C PHE A 840 -16.13 26.82 -21.79
N ALA A 841 -17.28 27.22 -21.22
CA ALA A 841 -18.00 26.48 -20.20
C ALA A 841 -18.32 25.02 -20.59
N ASP A 842 -18.61 24.75 -21.87
CA ASP A 842 -18.90 23.43 -22.42
C ASP A 842 -17.66 22.64 -22.87
N ARG A 843 -16.46 23.23 -22.75
CA ARG A 843 -15.18 22.66 -23.20
C ARG A 843 -14.28 22.20 -22.05
N TYR A 844 -14.65 22.48 -20.79
CA TYR A 844 -13.95 21.91 -19.64
C TYR A 844 -14.27 20.41 -19.52
N MET A 845 -13.24 19.62 -19.22
CA MET A 845 -13.35 18.19 -18.99
C MET A 845 -14.15 17.95 -17.71
N PRO A 846 -15.13 17.02 -17.72
CA PRO A 846 -15.95 16.74 -16.55
C PRO A 846 -15.19 16.01 -15.42
#